data_AF-A0A1H1FEE5-F1
#
_entry.id   AF-A0A1H1FEE5-F1
#
_cell.length_a   1.000
_cell.length_b   1.000
_cell.length_c   1.000
_cell.angle_alpha   90.00
_cell.angle_beta   90.00
_cell.angle_gamma   90.00
#
_symmetry.space_group_name_H-M   'P 1'
#
loop_
_entity.id
_entity.type
_entity.pdbx_description
1 polymer ?
#
loop_
_entity_poly.entity_id
_entity_poly.type
_entity_poly.pdbx_seq_one_letter_code
_entity_poly.pdbx_strand_id
1 'polypeptide(L)'
;MEVRVNHEYLGRHELDFVQQGGDDLVPCLSADLLEQFGVKLDAVAHPEQLKSSCINLVTLIDGARSEFDGGQLQLALSVPQIAMRRNVAGHVDPERWDEGINAAFINYQASAQQGANRYGANNSQDLYLNAGLNLGPWRLRTNQSGRQDSHGDREWTRAYTYAQRDLPGLHANLTLGEAFTGGDVFKSLPIKGALISSDVGMLPDAMQGYAPVIRGVALSRARLEVRQNGYPIYSTYVSAGPYVIDDLNTGGGSGELEVVLTEADGQVRRFIQPYASLGNLLREGTWRYNAAVGRYNAASHIDDPLLWQGTLALGTGWGTTLYGGLMTGEYYRATNLGVAKDLGSVGALALDITRSDADIDTRDLDSVQGMSYAVKYGKTFPTRTSLRFAGYRYSTEGYRDFDEAVRQRSQDSSFRGSRRSRLEAAVYQNLTPQSSLTLTLSQEEYWRTDYQRRQFQLNFNTQHRGIGYTLFASQSLTDRNDHSDRQIGLSVSLPLGFGHTNSATFDMQRNGNAYSQRASLNGVLDENRFNYRAAVANQDNRQQSAELSMGYQTTFGNLGAGVTQGNDYRNLSINATGAVLLHGEGIEFGPYLGETAGLVEVPGIKDVAIANAPGVRTNERGYALVPYLRPYRVNQVELQTDQLGPDVEIDNGTTQVVPRRGAVVKSTFAARTVSRVVISATYGEQPLPFGAQVRDDEDAVIGLVGQAGQVMLTTDDRPQTLNVRWGEQPTQQCRLTPHERSVLEADHAEDLANKPKTTTDSLLAVFKNPAIWAFGLIYFCIQSGVYAINFWLPSIIKNLGFSDNLVIGWLSAIPYLLAAVFMLIVGRSADLRKERRWHLVVPMLMGALGLLIAVNFAANPAIAILGLTIATMGALTGLPMFWPVPTALLSAGAAAGGLALINSMGQMAGFLSPYLVGWVKDSTGSTDAALYLLAGVIVCGSLLALRMTRTLRA
;
A
#
# COMPACT_ATOMS: atom_id res chain seq x y z
N MET A 1 -3.36 -26.84 19.74
CA MET A 1 -3.91 -27.09 18.39
C MET A 1 -4.53 -25.82 17.83
N GLU A 2 -4.61 -25.70 16.50
CA GLU A 2 -5.23 -24.55 15.84
C GLU A 2 -6.75 -24.71 15.82
N VAL A 3 -7.49 -23.70 16.28
CA VAL A 3 -8.96 -23.75 16.33
C VAL A 3 -9.54 -22.81 15.27
N ARG A 4 -10.48 -23.33 14.49
CA ARG A 4 -11.24 -22.57 13.50
C ARG A 4 -12.72 -22.68 13.77
N VAL A 5 -13.42 -21.53 13.84
CA VAL A 5 -14.88 -21.49 13.98
C VAL A 5 -15.45 -20.84 12.73
N ASN A 6 -16.32 -21.55 11.99
CA ASN A 6 -16.89 -21.08 10.72
C ASN A 6 -15.81 -20.58 9.73
N HIS A 7 -14.68 -21.28 9.66
CA HIS A 7 -13.48 -20.96 8.87
C HIS A 7 -12.63 -19.76 9.35
N GLU A 8 -13.02 -19.08 10.43
CA GLU A 8 -12.22 -18.03 11.08
C GLU A 8 -11.21 -18.65 12.04
N TYR A 9 -9.93 -18.26 11.93
CA TYR A 9 -8.86 -18.73 12.81
C TYR A 9 -8.89 -17.96 14.14
N LEU A 10 -9.06 -18.69 15.25
CA LEU A 10 -9.17 -18.12 16.60
C LEU A 10 -7.92 -18.34 17.46
N GLY A 11 -6.78 -18.63 16.83
CA GLY A 11 -5.53 -18.87 17.54
C GLY A 11 -5.29 -20.33 17.88
N ARG A 12 -4.26 -20.56 18.70
CA ARG A 12 -3.89 -21.87 19.22
C ARG A 12 -4.40 -22.03 20.65
N HIS A 13 -5.08 -23.15 20.88
CA HIS A 13 -5.65 -23.50 22.18
C HIS A 13 -5.19 -24.90 22.60
N GLU A 14 -5.10 -25.11 23.90
CA GLU A 14 -4.92 -26.43 24.51
C GLU A 14 -6.32 -26.95 24.86
N LEU A 15 -6.68 -28.13 24.34
CA LEU A 15 -8.03 -28.67 24.44
C LEU A 15 -7.97 -30.16 24.78
N ASP A 16 -8.79 -30.57 25.74
CA ASP A 16 -8.99 -31.97 26.07
C ASP A 16 -9.97 -32.62 25.08
N PHE A 17 -9.72 -33.88 24.73
CA PHE A 17 -10.62 -34.67 23.89
C PHE A 17 -11.14 -35.88 24.66
N VAL A 18 -12.45 -36.10 24.57
CA VAL A 18 -13.12 -37.25 25.17
C VAL A 18 -13.59 -38.19 24.06
N GLN A 19 -13.34 -39.48 24.26
CA GLN A 19 -13.75 -40.52 23.33
C GLN A 19 -15.25 -40.79 23.51
N GLN A 20 -16.03 -40.63 22.45
CA GLN A 20 -17.49 -40.77 22.51
C GLN A 20 -17.98 -41.86 21.55
N GLY A 21 -17.69 -43.12 21.89
CA GLY A 21 -18.14 -44.31 21.16
C GLY A 21 -17.38 -44.55 19.84
N GLY A 22 -16.59 -45.63 19.78
CA GLY A 22 -15.71 -45.92 18.64
C GLY A 22 -14.40 -45.11 18.68
N ASP A 23 -13.79 -44.87 17.51
CA ASP A 23 -12.55 -44.08 17.36
C ASP A 23 -12.79 -42.54 17.27
N ASP A 24 -14.03 -42.08 17.45
CA ASP A 24 -14.38 -40.66 17.36
C ASP A 24 -14.02 -39.89 18.65
N LEU A 25 -13.16 -38.87 18.48
CA LEU A 25 -12.73 -37.95 19.52
C LEU A 25 -13.53 -36.65 19.44
N VAL A 26 -14.19 -36.27 20.54
CA VAL A 26 -14.97 -35.03 20.64
C VAL A 26 -14.21 -34.04 21.53
N PRO A 27 -14.05 -32.77 21.12
CA PRO A 27 -13.41 -31.77 21.95
C PRO A 27 -14.27 -31.44 23.16
N CYS A 28 -13.61 -31.30 24.31
CA CYS A 28 -14.20 -30.85 25.55
C CYS A 28 -14.15 -29.32 25.60
N LEU A 29 -15.30 -28.67 25.45
CA LEU A 29 -15.38 -27.21 25.42
C LEU A 29 -16.04 -26.69 26.70
N SER A 30 -15.48 -25.66 27.33
CA SER A 30 -16.11 -24.98 28.47
C SER A 30 -17.06 -23.87 28.00
N ALA A 31 -17.95 -23.39 28.88
CA ALA A 31 -18.83 -22.26 28.58
C ALA A 31 -18.01 -21.01 28.23
N ASP A 32 -16.98 -20.71 29.00
CA ASP A 32 -16.09 -19.57 28.76
C ASP A 32 -15.40 -19.65 27.39
N LEU A 33 -14.96 -20.85 27.01
CA LEU A 33 -14.29 -21.07 25.72
C LEU A 33 -15.28 -20.94 24.55
N LEU A 34 -16.51 -21.43 24.71
CA LEU A 34 -17.60 -21.20 23.74
C LEU A 34 -17.96 -19.72 23.62
N GLU A 35 -17.97 -18.98 24.72
CA GLU A 35 -18.20 -17.54 24.72
C GLU A 35 -17.08 -16.78 24.00
N GLN A 36 -15.81 -17.15 24.25
CA GLN A 36 -14.64 -16.62 23.54
C GLN A 36 -14.67 -16.96 22.05
N PHE A 37 -15.18 -18.14 21.70
CA PHE A 37 -15.41 -18.54 20.31
C PHE A 37 -16.58 -17.80 19.65
N GLY A 38 -17.26 -16.93 20.41
CA GLY A 38 -18.33 -16.09 19.91
C GLY A 38 -19.68 -16.79 19.88
N VAL A 39 -19.93 -17.80 20.72
CA VAL A 39 -21.26 -18.42 20.87
C VAL A 39 -22.15 -17.57 21.80
N LYS A 40 -23.41 -17.35 21.42
CA LYS A 40 -24.42 -16.71 22.28
C LYS A 40 -24.95 -17.70 23.31
N LEU A 41 -24.31 -17.77 24.46
CA LEU A 41 -24.74 -18.66 25.55
C LEU A 41 -26.17 -18.35 26.03
N ASP A 42 -26.58 -17.09 26.00
CA ASP A 42 -27.89 -16.62 26.45
C ASP A 42 -29.06 -17.05 25.55
N ALA A 43 -28.76 -17.54 24.34
CA ALA A 43 -29.74 -17.91 23.32
C ALA A 43 -29.83 -19.44 23.10
N VAL A 44 -29.18 -20.24 23.95
CA VAL A 44 -29.14 -21.70 23.83
C VAL A 44 -30.43 -22.33 24.38
N ALA A 45 -30.97 -23.32 23.66
CA ALA A 45 -32.23 -23.98 24.01
C ALA A 45 -32.19 -24.76 25.34
N HIS A 46 -31.01 -25.25 25.75
CA HIS A 46 -30.80 -26.07 26.95
C HIS A 46 -29.72 -25.46 27.86
N PRO A 47 -30.01 -24.36 28.59
CA PRO A 47 -29.04 -23.66 29.42
C PRO A 47 -28.47 -24.50 30.57
N GLU A 48 -29.15 -25.59 30.96
CA GLU A 48 -28.69 -26.54 31.98
C GLU A 48 -27.32 -27.17 31.63
N GLN A 49 -27.07 -27.40 30.34
CA GLN A 49 -25.85 -28.03 29.84
C GLN A 49 -24.62 -27.13 29.95
N LEU A 50 -24.81 -25.81 30.06
CA LEU A 50 -23.73 -24.82 30.22
C LEU A 50 -23.04 -24.91 31.60
N LYS A 51 -23.63 -25.64 32.56
CA LYS A 51 -23.03 -25.90 33.88
C LYS A 51 -22.06 -27.07 33.86
N SER A 52 -21.98 -27.83 32.77
CA SER A 52 -20.99 -28.90 32.60
C SER A 52 -19.60 -28.31 32.33
N SER A 53 -18.56 -28.89 32.92
CA SER A 53 -17.17 -28.55 32.59
C SER A 53 -16.77 -29.02 31.18
N CYS A 54 -17.52 -29.96 30.61
CA CYS A 54 -17.30 -30.52 29.29
C CYS A 54 -18.59 -30.45 28.48
N ILE A 55 -18.67 -29.48 27.57
CA ILE A 55 -19.85 -29.20 26.76
C ILE A 55 -19.62 -29.75 25.36
N ASN A 56 -20.52 -30.63 24.93
CA ASN A 56 -20.56 -31.08 23.55
C ASN A 56 -21.34 -30.07 22.71
N LEU A 57 -20.64 -29.36 21.82
CA LEU A 57 -21.19 -28.32 20.95
C LEU A 57 -22.32 -28.83 20.04
N VAL A 58 -22.20 -30.07 19.55
CA VAL A 58 -23.16 -30.68 18.60
C VAL A 58 -24.50 -30.94 19.28
N THR A 59 -24.50 -31.26 20.57
CA THR A 59 -25.73 -31.46 21.36
C THR A 59 -26.30 -30.16 21.91
N LEU A 60 -25.43 -29.15 22.12
CA LEU A 60 -25.84 -27.85 22.66
C LEU A 60 -26.59 -27.01 21.62
N ILE A 61 -26.16 -27.05 20.36
CA ILE A 61 -26.66 -26.20 19.28
C ILE A 61 -27.05 -27.04 18.07
N ASP A 62 -28.35 -27.04 17.77
CA ASP A 62 -28.89 -27.73 16.60
C ASP A 62 -28.23 -27.23 15.30
N GLY A 63 -27.61 -28.14 14.56
CA GLY A 63 -26.91 -27.83 13.30
C GLY A 63 -25.43 -27.45 13.46
N ALA A 64 -24.88 -27.47 14.68
CA ALA A 64 -23.44 -27.34 14.87
C ALA A 64 -22.68 -28.62 14.49
N ARG A 65 -21.42 -28.48 14.06
CA ARG A 65 -20.52 -29.58 13.70
C ARG A 65 -19.14 -29.35 14.31
N SER A 66 -18.43 -30.45 14.59
CA SER A 66 -17.07 -30.45 15.09
C SER A 66 -16.26 -31.48 14.31
N GLU A 67 -15.12 -31.07 13.74
CA GLU A 67 -14.24 -31.93 12.94
C GLU A 67 -12.80 -31.70 13.39
N PHE A 68 -12.11 -32.78 13.75
CA PHE A 68 -10.73 -32.75 14.21
C PHE A 68 -9.81 -33.42 13.19
N ASP A 69 -8.78 -32.70 12.74
CA ASP A 69 -7.71 -33.21 11.89
C ASP A 69 -6.42 -33.33 12.72
N GLY A 70 -6.09 -34.57 13.11
CA GLY A 70 -4.88 -34.86 13.89
C GLY A 70 -3.57 -34.69 13.12
N GLY A 71 -3.59 -34.78 11.78
CA GLY A 71 -2.39 -34.58 10.95
C GLY A 71 -1.97 -33.13 10.87
N GLN A 72 -2.94 -32.21 10.95
CA GLN A 72 -2.70 -30.76 10.99
C GLN A 72 -2.78 -30.16 12.39
N LEU A 73 -3.14 -30.95 13.41
CA LEU A 73 -3.48 -30.48 14.75
C LEU A 73 -4.48 -29.32 14.68
N GLN A 74 -5.57 -29.51 13.92
CA GLN A 74 -6.59 -28.49 13.65
C GLN A 74 -7.96 -28.98 14.11
N LEU A 75 -8.69 -28.13 14.86
CA LEU A 75 -10.09 -28.32 15.21
C LEU A 75 -10.96 -27.33 14.43
N ALA A 76 -11.86 -27.84 13.58
CA ALA A 76 -12.83 -27.05 12.83
C ALA A 76 -14.23 -27.20 13.45
N LEU A 77 -14.74 -26.10 14.01
CA LEU A 77 -16.09 -25.99 14.54
C LEU A 77 -16.97 -25.23 13.52
N SER A 78 -18.15 -25.74 13.24
CA SER A 78 -19.17 -25.02 12.48
C SER A 78 -20.37 -24.77 13.38
N VAL A 79 -20.72 -23.51 13.59
CA VAL A 79 -21.83 -23.11 14.47
C VAL A 79 -22.80 -22.25 13.68
N PRO A 80 -24.12 -22.56 13.69
CA PRO A 80 -25.12 -21.72 13.05
C PRO A 80 -25.03 -20.26 13.48
N GLN A 81 -25.04 -19.32 12.51
CA GLN A 81 -24.80 -17.89 12.78
C GLN A 81 -25.80 -17.28 13.78
N ILE A 82 -27.03 -17.80 13.88
CA ILE A 82 -28.02 -17.34 14.86
C ILE A 82 -27.58 -17.60 16.31
N ALA A 83 -26.85 -18.70 16.53
CA ALA A 83 -26.27 -19.09 17.81
C ALA A 83 -24.88 -18.47 18.06
N MET A 84 -24.37 -17.68 17.11
CA MET A 84 -23.13 -16.91 17.26
C MET A 84 -23.45 -15.46 17.65
N ARG A 85 -22.62 -14.88 18.52
CA ARG A 85 -22.44 -13.44 18.69
C ARG A 85 -22.01 -12.94 17.32
N ARG A 86 -22.79 -12.02 16.75
CA ARG A 86 -22.42 -11.37 15.50
C ARG A 86 -21.26 -10.44 15.80
N ASN A 87 -20.05 -10.97 15.75
CA ASN A 87 -18.88 -10.14 15.62
C ASN A 87 -18.93 -9.60 14.19
N VAL A 88 -19.36 -8.34 14.09
CA VAL A 88 -19.33 -7.58 12.84
C VAL A 88 -17.92 -7.72 12.27
N ALA A 89 -17.79 -8.08 10.99
CA ALA A 89 -16.49 -8.28 10.36
C ALA A 89 -15.56 -7.09 10.65
N GLY A 90 -14.36 -7.37 11.17
CA GLY A 90 -13.40 -6.35 11.60
C GLY A 90 -13.62 -5.80 13.03
N HIS A 91 -14.47 -6.43 13.84
CA HIS A 91 -14.51 -6.18 15.28
C HIS A 91 -13.19 -6.60 15.94
N VAL A 92 -12.69 -5.77 16.84
CA VAL A 92 -11.49 -6.05 17.62
C VAL A 92 -11.82 -5.84 19.08
N ASP A 93 -11.59 -6.87 19.88
CA ASP A 93 -11.81 -6.83 21.33
C ASP A 93 -11.07 -5.64 21.96
N PRO A 94 -11.73 -4.81 22.79
CA PRO A 94 -11.10 -3.71 23.53
C PRO A 94 -9.85 -4.11 24.32
N GLU A 95 -9.74 -5.36 24.78
CA GLU A 95 -8.55 -5.86 25.49
C GLU A 95 -7.30 -5.89 24.60
N ARG A 96 -7.47 -6.04 23.28
CA ARG A 96 -6.37 -6.00 22.31
C ARG A 96 -5.92 -4.58 21.97
N TRP A 97 -6.62 -3.55 22.44
CA TRP A 97 -6.28 -2.16 22.10
C TRP A 97 -5.08 -1.69 22.90
N ASP A 98 -3.95 -1.59 22.21
CA ASP A 98 -2.65 -1.19 22.74
C ASP A 98 -2.63 0.32 23.08
N GLU A 99 -2.27 0.63 24.32
CA GLU A 99 -2.07 2.01 24.79
C GLU A 99 -0.78 2.62 24.23
N GLY A 100 0.11 1.84 23.63
CA GLY A 100 1.39 2.26 23.13
C GLY A 100 2.38 2.63 24.24
N ILE A 101 3.56 3.06 23.82
CA ILE A 101 4.64 3.43 24.72
C ILE A 101 4.48 4.88 25.22
N ASN A 102 5.13 5.17 26.34
CA ASN A 102 5.36 6.55 26.75
C ASN A 102 6.31 7.21 25.76
N ALA A 103 5.85 8.27 25.11
CA ALA A 103 6.62 8.98 24.10
C ALA A 103 6.18 10.43 24.00
N ALA A 104 7.10 11.31 23.61
CA ALA A 104 6.79 12.69 23.26
C ALA A 104 7.16 12.91 21.81
N PHE A 105 6.37 13.68 21.06
CA PHE A 105 6.70 14.03 19.69
C PHE A 105 6.42 15.48 19.40
N ILE A 106 7.15 16.00 18.41
CA ILE A 106 6.95 17.31 17.83
C ILE A 106 6.95 17.14 16.32
N ASN A 107 5.80 17.35 15.71
CA ASN A 107 5.70 17.61 14.29
C ASN A 107 5.97 19.08 14.04
N TYR A 108 6.87 19.37 13.12
CA TYR A 108 7.21 20.73 12.74
C TYR A 108 6.91 20.94 11.25
N GLN A 109 6.40 22.12 10.93
CA GLN A 109 6.33 22.64 9.58
C GLN A 109 6.83 24.08 9.62
N ALA A 110 8.06 24.27 9.16
CA ALA A 110 8.69 25.58 9.06
C ALA A 110 8.68 26.04 7.61
N SER A 111 8.32 27.28 7.37
CA SER A 111 8.43 27.90 6.06
C SER A 111 8.96 29.33 6.19
N ALA A 112 9.85 29.70 5.29
CA ALA A 112 10.37 31.05 5.17
C ALA A 112 10.21 31.51 3.74
N GLN A 113 9.74 32.74 3.56
CA GLN A 113 9.56 33.37 2.26
C GLN A 113 10.16 34.76 2.27
N GLN A 114 11.00 35.05 1.29
CA GLN A 114 11.58 36.36 1.05
C GLN A 114 11.17 36.84 -0.34
N GLY A 115 10.31 37.85 -0.36
CA GLY A 115 9.88 38.56 -1.56
C GLY A 115 10.57 39.92 -1.66
N ALA A 116 10.93 40.34 -2.86
CA ALA A 116 11.29 41.71 -3.18
C ALA A 116 10.51 42.15 -4.40
N ASN A 117 10.00 43.37 -4.39
CA ASN A 117 9.38 44.00 -5.55
C ASN A 117 9.89 45.43 -5.73
N ARG A 118 9.42 46.12 -6.77
CA ARG A 118 9.83 47.50 -7.08
C ARG A 118 9.52 48.53 -5.96
N TYR A 119 8.68 48.19 -4.99
CA TYR A 119 8.21 49.07 -3.91
C TYR A 119 8.74 48.69 -2.52
N GLY A 120 9.40 47.54 -2.37
CA GLY A 120 9.96 47.10 -1.09
C GLY A 120 10.29 45.61 -1.03
N ALA A 121 10.91 45.20 0.06
CA ALA A 121 11.12 43.81 0.41
C ALA A 121 10.12 43.37 1.48
N ASN A 122 9.60 42.15 1.36
CA ASN A 122 8.76 41.49 2.33
C ASN A 122 9.44 40.17 2.72
N ASN A 123 9.49 39.87 4.00
CA ASN A 123 9.97 38.59 4.51
C ASN A 123 8.94 38.08 5.50
N SER A 124 8.60 36.79 5.40
CA SER A 124 7.73 36.13 6.37
C SER A 124 8.30 34.79 6.76
N GLN A 125 8.23 34.49 8.06
CA GLN A 125 8.67 33.22 8.62
C GLN A 125 7.51 32.63 9.41
N ASP A 126 7.12 31.42 9.07
CA ASP A 126 6.02 30.70 9.71
C ASP A 126 6.55 29.39 10.29
N LEU A 127 6.17 29.09 11.52
CA LEU A 127 6.50 27.86 12.22
C LEU A 127 5.22 27.27 12.81
N TYR A 128 4.81 26.12 12.30
CA TYR A 128 3.69 25.35 12.83
C TYR A 128 4.25 24.16 13.62
N LEU A 129 3.83 24.04 14.87
CA LEU A 129 4.22 22.96 15.78
C LEU A 129 2.97 22.21 16.23
N ASN A 130 2.97 20.89 16.02
CA ASN A 130 1.99 20.00 16.61
C ASN A 130 2.74 19.02 17.50
N ALA A 131 2.62 19.21 18.82
CA ALA A 131 3.35 18.41 19.79
C ALA A 131 2.39 17.53 20.59
N GLY A 132 2.88 16.36 20.97
CA GLY A 132 2.16 15.40 21.78
C GLY A 132 3.02 14.76 22.85
N LEU A 133 2.40 14.41 23.97
CA LEU A 133 3.00 13.59 25.02
C LEU A 133 2.02 12.47 25.37
N ASN A 134 2.51 11.24 25.34
CA ASN A 134 1.78 10.04 25.71
C ASN A 134 2.31 9.53 27.05
N LEU A 135 1.43 9.42 28.04
CA LEU A 135 1.71 8.89 29.37
C LEU A 135 0.64 7.86 29.74
N GLY A 136 0.96 6.57 29.60
CA GLY A 136 0.00 5.48 29.74
C GLY A 136 -1.21 5.70 28.82
N PRO A 137 -2.47 5.75 29.34
CA PRO A 137 -3.65 5.99 28.52
C PRO A 137 -3.92 7.47 28.20
N TRP A 138 -3.15 8.41 28.77
CA TRP A 138 -3.34 9.84 28.55
C TRP A 138 -2.58 10.34 27.33
N ARG A 139 -3.23 11.23 26.58
CA ARG A 139 -2.73 11.87 25.36
C ARG A 139 -2.78 13.38 25.54
N LEU A 140 -1.65 14.01 25.79
CA LEU A 140 -1.55 15.46 25.80
C LEU A 140 -1.23 15.92 24.38
N ARG A 141 -1.94 16.92 23.87
CA ARG A 141 -1.78 17.46 22.50
C ARG A 141 -1.81 18.97 22.54
N THR A 142 -0.97 19.61 21.72
CA THR A 142 -0.93 21.05 21.55
C THR A 142 -0.65 21.42 20.11
N ASN A 143 -1.37 22.42 19.59
CA ASN A 143 -1.15 22.96 18.25
C ASN A 143 -0.86 24.45 18.35
N GLN A 144 0.31 24.84 17.86
CA GLN A 144 0.85 26.19 18.00
C GLN A 144 1.36 26.64 16.63
N SER A 145 1.20 27.94 16.34
CA SER A 145 1.80 28.57 15.18
C SER A 145 2.48 29.88 15.60
N GLY A 146 3.70 30.05 15.16
CA GLY A 146 4.44 31.29 15.24
C GLY A 146 4.58 31.90 13.85
N ARG A 147 4.28 33.19 13.72
CA ARG A 147 4.48 33.95 12.48
C ARG A 147 5.29 35.19 12.79
N GLN A 148 6.32 35.44 11.99
CA GLN A 148 7.04 36.70 11.97
C GLN A 148 6.81 37.38 10.62
N ASP A 149 6.37 38.64 10.65
CA ASP A 149 6.09 39.43 9.46
C ASP A 149 7.33 40.25 8.99
N SER A 150 7.14 41.07 7.95
CA SER A 150 8.21 41.92 7.39
C SER A 150 8.66 43.06 8.29
N HIS A 151 7.81 43.51 9.21
CA HIS A 151 8.14 44.56 10.18
C HIS A 151 8.89 44.00 11.40
N GLY A 152 8.99 42.67 11.49
CA GLY A 152 9.62 41.98 12.60
C GLY A 152 8.65 41.67 13.74
N ASP A 153 7.35 41.96 13.55
CA ASP A 153 6.33 41.64 14.53
C ASP A 153 6.14 40.13 14.59
N ARG A 154 6.15 39.59 15.81
CA ARG A 154 6.03 38.15 16.09
C ARG A 154 4.70 37.89 16.73
N GLU A 155 3.88 37.09 16.08
CA GLU A 155 2.61 36.60 16.61
C GLU A 155 2.74 35.11 16.91
N TRP A 156 2.40 34.71 18.13
CA TRP A 156 2.32 33.31 18.52
C TRP A 156 0.88 32.98 18.87
N THR A 157 0.27 32.10 18.09
CA THR A 157 -1.12 31.66 18.29
C THR A 157 -1.17 30.20 18.67
N ARG A 158 -2.16 29.85 19.49
CA ARG A 158 -2.39 28.49 19.96
C ARG A 158 -3.83 28.12 19.60
N ALA A 159 -3.99 27.09 18.78
CA ALA A 159 -5.31 26.63 18.37
C ALA A 159 -5.99 25.81 19.47
N TYR A 160 -5.23 24.93 20.11
CA TYR A 160 -5.71 24.09 21.21
C TYR A 160 -4.56 23.52 22.04
N THR A 161 -4.88 23.12 23.27
CA THR A 161 -4.03 22.33 24.16
C THR A 161 -4.92 21.55 25.12
N TYR A 162 -4.88 20.23 25.02
CA TYR A 162 -5.75 19.36 25.81
C TYR A 162 -5.05 18.07 26.23
N ALA A 163 -5.59 17.43 27.27
CA ALA A 163 -5.33 16.06 27.66
C ALA A 163 -6.57 15.22 27.32
N GLN A 164 -6.38 14.13 26.58
CA GLN A 164 -7.44 13.22 26.17
C GLN A 164 -7.17 11.81 26.68
N ARG A 165 -8.25 11.08 26.99
CA ARG A 165 -8.21 9.67 27.36
C ARG A 165 -9.47 8.95 26.86
N ASP A 166 -9.28 7.74 26.37
CA ASP A 166 -10.36 6.87 25.92
C ASP A 166 -11.16 6.32 27.12
N LEU A 167 -12.48 6.19 26.94
CA LEU A 167 -13.42 5.55 27.85
C LEU A 167 -14.10 4.37 27.11
N PRO A 168 -13.45 3.20 27.01
CA PRO A 168 -13.91 2.08 26.17
C PRO A 168 -15.34 1.63 26.47
N GLY A 169 -15.72 1.53 27.75
CA GLY A 169 -17.06 1.11 28.17
C GLY A 169 -18.19 2.07 27.77
N LEU A 170 -17.86 3.29 27.38
CA LEU A 170 -18.79 4.31 26.88
C LEU A 170 -18.66 4.53 25.37
N HIS A 171 -17.70 3.87 24.69
CA HIS A 171 -17.28 4.16 23.32
C HIS A 171 -17.03 5.66 23.07
N ALA A 172 -16.36 6.33 24.00
CA ALA A 172 -16.18 7.78 24.02
C ALA A 172 -14.78 8.20 24.47
N ASN A 173 -14.43 9.45 24.21
CA ASN A 173 -13.19 10.06 24.69
C ASN A 173 -13.52 11.20 25.66
N LEU A 174 -12.79 11.24 26.77
CA LEU A 174 -12.75 12.38 27.69
C LEU A 174 -11.64 13.32 27.25
N THR A 175 -11.95 14.59 27.02
CA THR A 175 -10.99 15.64 26.66
C THR A 175 -11.07 16.78 27.68
N LEU A 176 -9.91 17.17 28.24
CA LEU A 176 -9.76 18.23 29.23
C LEU A 176 -8.80 19.31 28.69
N GLY A 177 -9.21 20.57 28.66
CA GLY A 177 -8.40 21.70 28.18
C GLY A 177 -9.09 22.49 27.08
N GLU A 178 -8.29 23.06 26.18
CA GLU A 178 -8.77 23.80 25.01
C GLU A 178 -9.09 22.80 23.87
N ALA A 179 -10.36 22.70 23.47
CA ALA A 179 -10.86 21.75 22.46
C ALA A 179 -12.06 22.34 21.69
N PHE A 180 -12.63 21.57 20.77
CA PHE A 180 -13.82 21.96 19.99
C PHE A 180 -15.00 21.04 20.31
N THR A 181 -16.21 21.60 20.39
CA THR A 181 -17.44 20.81 20.55
C THR A 181 -17.84 20.12 19.23
N GLY A 182 -18.63 19.05 19.30
CA GLY A 182 -19.16 18.37 18.12
C GLY A 182 -20.10 19.25 17.27
N GLY A 183 -20.02 19.10 15.95
CA GLY A 183 -20.75 19.91 14.96
C GLY A 183 -22.01 19.25 14.34
N ASP A 184 -22.50 18.14 14.91
CA ASP A 184 -23.60 17.35 14.32
C ASP A 184 -24.97 18.03 14.48
N VAL A 185 -25.18 18.77 15.59
CA VAL A 185 -26.45 19.39 15.99
C VAL A 185 -26.34 20.92 16.00
N PHE A 186 -25.41 21.45 16.80
CA PHE A 186 -25.05 22.87 16.80
C PHE A 186 -23.77 23.09 16.01
N LYS A 187 -23.46 24.35 15.69
CA LYS A 187 -22.16 24.71 15.14
C LYS A 187 -21.06 24.34 16.16
N SER A 188 -19.95 23.79 15.67
CA SER A 188 -18.78 23.49 16.51
C SER A 188 -18.19 24.79 17.08
N LEU A 189 -17.95 24.80 18.40
CA LEU A 189 -17.42 25.94 19.13
C LEU A 189 -16.09 25.58 19.80
N PRO A 190 -15.07 26.45 19.74
CA PRO A 190 -13.87 26.31 20.58
C PRO A 190 -14.22 26.59 22.04
N ILE A 191 -13.80 25.70 22.93
CA ILE A 191 -14.04 25.79 24.37
C ILE A 191 -12.77 25.50 25.15
N LYS A 192 -12.70 26.02 26.37
CA LYS A 192 -11.71 25.65 27.39
C LYS A 192 -12.44 25.05 28.58
N GLY A 193 -12.34 23.73 28.74
CA GLY A 193 -13.08 23.00 29.77
C GLY A 193 -12.99 21.48 29.64
N ALA A 194 -14.09 20.79 29.90
CA ALA A 194 -14.21 19.33 29.83
C ALA A 194 -15.24 18.91 28.79
N LEU A 195 -14.93 17.85 28.05
CA LEU A 195 -15.74 17.31 26.98
C LEU A 195 -15.74 15.78 27.06
N ILE A 196 -16.91 15.16 26.97
CA ILE A 196 -17.07 13.73 26.71
C ILE A 196 -17.80 13.58 25.38
N SER A 197 -17.19 12.89 24.43
CA SER A 197 -17.75 12.72 23.09
C SER A 197 -17.58 11.28 22.61
N SER A 198 -18.65 10.71 22.04
CA SER A 198 -18.62 9.36 21.44
C SER A 198 -17.62 9.28 20.29
N ASP A 199 -16.74 8.28 20.29
CA ASP A 199 -15.76 8.03 19.24
C ASP A 199 -16.23 6.86 18.36
N VAL A 200 -16.77 7.19 17.18
CA VAL A 200 -17.19 6.18 16.20
C VAL A 200 -16.04 5.28 15.73
N GLY A 201 -14.78 5.70 15.93
CA GLY A 201 -13.60 4.88 15.68
C GLY A 201 -13.59 3.57 16.48
N MET A 202 -14.13 3.58 17.70
CA MET A 202 -14.23 2.41 18.57
C MET A 202 -15.26 1.38 18.08
N LEU A 203 -16.20 1.79 17.23
CA LEU A 203 -17.14 0.87 16.59
C LEU A 203 -16.46 0.21 15.37
N PRO A 204 -16.76 -1.07 15.04
CA PRO A 204 -16.34 -1.74 13.81
C PRO A 204 -16.68 -0.94 12.54
N ASP A 205 -15.90 -1.13 11.46
CA ASP A 205 -16.01 -0.33 10.22
C ASP A 205 -17.42 -0.34 9.62
N ALA A 206 -18.13 -1.47 9.70
CA ALA A 206 -19.49 -1.53 9.19
C ALA A 206 -20.48 -0.68 9.99
N MET A 207 -20.20 -0.32 11.25
CA MET A 207 -21.11 0.47 12.09
C MET A 207 -20.80 1.98 12.11
N GLN A 208 -19.71 2.42 11.46
CA GLN A 208 -19.29 3.83 11.48
C GLN A 208 -20.12 4.72 10.56
N GLY A 209 -20.62 4.18 9.45
CA GLY A 209 -21.43 4.89 8.47
C GLY A 209 -22.88 4.39 8.47
N TYR A 210 -23.78 5.20 7.93
CA TYR A 210 -25.14 4.75 7.65
C TYR A 210 -25.15 3.73 6.51
N ALA A 211 -25.76 2.57 6.76
CA ALA A 211 -26.17 1.62 5.75
C ALA A 211 -27.56 1.06 6.14
N PRO A 212 -28.42 0.77 5.16
CA PRO A 212 -29.74 0.21 5.45
C PRO A 212 -29.60 -1.20 6.04
N VAL A 213 -30.47 -1.54 6.99
CA VAL A 213 -30.59 -2.92 7.50
C VAL A 213 -31.48 -3.72 6.56
N ILE A 214 -30.91 -4.72 5.89
CA ILE A 214 -31.63 -5.56 4.92
C ILE A 214 -32.36 -6.66 5.68
N ARG A 215 -33.67 -6.81 5.45
CA ARG A 215 -34.50 -7.86 6.07
C ARG A 215 -35.16 -8.70 4.98
N GLY A 216 -35.26 -10.01 5.19
CA GLY A 216 -35.90 -10.92 4.25
C GLY A 216 -36.17 -12.30 4.84
N VAL A 217 -36.65 -13.23 4.02
CA VAL A 217 -36.92 -14.63 4.41
C VAL A 217 -36.36 -15.55 3.34
N ALA A 218 -35.51 -16.50 3.77
CA ALA A 218 -35.02 -17.59 2.93
C ALA A 218 -35.89 -18.84 3.11
N LEU A 219 -36.18 -19.56 2.04
CA LEU A 219 -36.98 -20.79 2.12
C LEU A 219 -36.13 -22.02 2.46
N SER A 220 -34.84 -21.96 2.16
CA SER A 220 -33.87 -23.03 2.38
C SER A 220 -32.53 -22.45 2.88
N ARG A 221 -31.49 -23.28 2.99
CA ARG A 221 -30.12 -22.77 3.18
C ARG A 221 -29.68 -22.06 1.91
N ALA A 222 -29.73 -20.73 1.92
CA ALA A 222 -29.54 -19.90 0.75
C ALA A 222 -28.24 -19.11 0.82
N ARG A 223 -27.60 -18.89 -0.34
CA ARG A 223 -26.50 -17.92 -0.49
C ARG A 223 -27.09 -16.54 -0.72
N LEU A 224 -26.82 -15.59 0.17
CA LEU A 224 -27.21 -14.20 0.04
C LEU A 224 -26.00 -13.38 -0.41
N GLU A 225 -26.13 -12.69 -1.53
CA GLU A 225 -25.12 -11.81 -2.10
C GLU A 225 -25.71 -10.41 -2.28
N VAL A 226 -25.05 -9.38 -1.74
CA VAL A 226 -25.42 -7.97 -1.94
C VAL A 226 -24.41 -7.36 -2.91
N ARG A 227 -24.93 -6.80 -4.00
CA ARG A 227 -24.16 -6.14 -5.04
C ARG A 227 -24.40 -4.64 -5.03
N GLN A 228 -23.35 -3.87 -5.29
CA GLN A 228 -23.42 -2.43 -5.51
C GLN A 228 -22.77 -2.11 -6.85
N ASN A 229 -23.49 -1.42 -7.73
CA ASN A 229 -23.05 -1.12 -9.10
C ASN A 229 -22.59 -2.38 -9.88
N GLY A 230 -23.24 -3.52 -9.64
CA GLY A 230 -22.94 -4.80 -10.27
C GLY A 230 -21.80 -5.62 -9.61
N TYR A 231 -21.07 -5.06 -8.64
CA TYR A 231 -20.01 -5.76 -7.92
C TYR A 231 -20.53 -6.32 -6.58
N PRO A 232 -20.25 -7.59 -6.23
CA PRO A 232 -20.61 -8.12 -4.91
C PRO A 232 -19.79 -7.42 -3.82
N ILE A 233 -20.48 -6.73 -2.91
CA ILE A 233 -19.85 -6.05 -1.76
C ILE A 233 -20.03 -6.82 -0.45
N TYR A 234 -20.94 -7.79 -0.43
CA TYR A 234 -21.22 -8.66 0.71
C TYR A 234 -21.74 -10.00 0.20
N SER A 235 -21.29 -11.10 0.78
CA SER A 235 -21.74 -12.45 0.42
C SER A 235 -21.69 -13.33 1.66
N THR A 236 -22.80 -13.96 2.00
CA THR A 236 -22.90 -14.87 3.15
C THR A 236 -23.91 -15.99 2.87
N TYR A 237 -23.94 -17.02 3.71
CA TYR A 237 -24.98 -18.05 3.70
C TYR A 237 -25.96 -17.80 4.85
N VAL A 238 -27.26 -17.85 4.56
CA VAL A 238 -28.33 -17.74 5.56
C VAL A 238 -29.06 -19.07 5.68
N SER A 239 -29.47 -19.41 6.90
CA SER A 239 -30.32 -20.58 7.17
C SER A 239 -31.75 -20.34 6.66
N ALA A 240 -32.53 -21.42 6.51
CA ALA A 240 -33.95 -21.32 6.19
C ALA A 240 -34.70 -20.54 7.29
N GLY A 241 -35.52 -19.57 6.90
CA GLY A 241 -36.24 -18.67 7.79
C GLY A 241 -35.91 -17.19 7.59
N PRO A 242 -36.45 -16.30 8.44
CA PRO A 242 -36.15 -14.87 8.40
C PRO A 242 -34.66 -14.58 8.63
N TYR A 243 -34.12 -13.62 7.88
CA TYR A 243 -32.76 -13.13 8.04
C TYR A 243 -32.73 -11.60 8.11
N VAL A 244 -31.70 -11.07 8.77
CA VAL A 244 -31.40 -9.63 8.89
C VAL A 244 -29.92 -9.43 8.58
N ILE A 245 -29.55 -8.46 7.76
CA ILE A 245 -28.14 -8.08 7.50
C ILE A 245 -27.95 -6.65 7.98
N ASP A 246 -27.12 -6.50 9.01
CA ASP A 246 -26.87 -5.27 9.76
C ASP A 246 -25.37 -4.95 9.91
N ASP A 247 -24.52 -5.58 9.10
CA ASP A 247 -23.05 -5.49 9.08
C ASP A 247 -22.49 -5.07 7.70
N LEU A 248 -23.33 -4.47 6.85
CA LEU A 248 -22.93 -3.97 5.53
C LEU A 248 -22.14 -2.67 5.60
N ASN A 249 -20.97 -2.58 4.96
CA ASN A 249 -20.24 -1.33 4.76
C ASN A 249 -20.48 -0.78 3.34
N THR A 250 -20.96 0.47 3.24
CA THR A 250 -21.33 1.12 1.97
C THR A 250 -20.39 2.28 1.60
N GLY A 251 -19.26 2.44 2.31
CA GLY A 251 -18.23 3.43 1.98
C GLY A 251 -18.65 4.89 2.09
N GLY A 252 -19.71 5.19 2.87
CA GLY A 252 -20.22 6.57 3.04
C GLY A 252 -20.93 7.15 1.80
N GLY A 253 -21.24 6.31 0.80
CA GLY A 253 -21.94 6.70 -0.41
C GLY A 253 -23.47 6.67 -0.27
N SER A 254 -24.16 6.92 -1.39
CA SER A 254 -25.59 6.64 -1.60
C SER A 254 -25.73 5.84 -2.89
N GLY A 255 -26.76 5.01 -3.05
CA GLY A 255 -26.95 4.20 -4.25
C GLY A 255 -28.02 3.12 -4.10
N GLU A 256 -27.94 2.10 -4.96
CA GLU A 256 -28.82 0.92 -4.93
C GLU A 256 -28.02 -0.32 -4.61
N LEU A 257 -28.56 -1.14 -3.70
CA LEU A 257 -28.02 -2.44 -3.33
C LEU A 257 -28.88 -3.53 -3.96
N GLU A 258 -28.34 -4.28 -4.91
CA GLU A 258 -29.03 -5.45 -5.47
C GLU A 258 -28.77 -6.65 -4.55
N VAL A 259 -29.80 -7.14 -3.88
CA VAL A 259 -29.73 -8.34 -3.04
C VAL A 259 -30.16 -9.54 -3.88
N VAL A 260 -29.25 -10.49 -4.02
CA VAL A 260 -29.40 -11.73 -4.77
C VAL A 260 -29.39 -12.89 -3.78
N LEU A 261 -30.54 -13.53 -3.58
CA LEU A 261 -30.70 -14.70 -2.73
C LEU A 261 -30.80 -15.94 -3.63
N THR A 262 -29.84 -16.86 -3.52
CA THR A 262 -29.82 -18.13 -4.27
C THR A 262 -30.16 -19.26 -3.31
N GLU A 263 -31.33 -19.87 -3.49
CA GLU A 263 -31.83 -20.99 -2.69
C GLU A 263 -31.09 -22.29 -3.02
N ALA A 264 -31.20 -23.31 -2.16
CA ALA A 264 -30.50 -24.59 -2.32
C ALA A 264 -30.92 -25.36 -3.59
N ASP A 265 -32.12 -25.11 -4.10
CA ASP A 265 -32.64 -25.67 -5.36
C ASP A 265 -32.17 -24.89 -6.61
N GLY A 266 -31.36 -23.84 -6.43
CA GLY A 266 -30.86 -22.98 -7.48
C GLY A 266 -31.81 -21.85 -7.88
N GLN A 267 -32.98 -21.71 -7.25
CA GLN A 267 -33.85 -20.55 -7.50
C GLN A 267 -33.17 -19.26 -7.00
N VAL A 268 -33.11 -18.26 -7.88
CA VAL A 268 -32.52 -16.95 -7.56
C VAL A 268 -33.63 -15.92 -7.40
N ARG A 269 -33.71 -15.31 -6.22
CA ARG A 269 -34.58 -14.17 -5.92
C ARG A 269 -33.74 -12.90 -5.88
N ARG A 270 -34.20 -11.84 -6.55
CA ARG A 270 -33.50 -10.56 -6.60
C ARG A 270 -34.43 -9.45 -6.13
N PHE A 271 -33.93 -8.57 -5.28
CA PHE A 271 -34.61 -7.32 -4.94
C PHE A 271 -33.60 -6.20 -4.74
N ILE A 272 -34.04 -4.96 -4.96
CA ILE A 272 -33.18 -3.78 -4.85
C ILE A 272 -33.54 -3.03 -3.56
N GLN A 273 -32.53 -2.80 -2.73
CA GLN A 273 -32.59 -1.95 -1.55
C GLN A 273 -31.89 -0.62 -1.85
N PRO A 274 -32.64 0.45 -2.18
CA PRO A 274 -32.06 1.77 -2.35
C PRO A 274 -31.67 2.34 -0.98
N TYR A 275 -30.64 3.20 -0.96
CA TYR A 275 -30.22 3.92 0.24
C TYR A 275 -29.55 5.25 -0.10
N ALA A 276 -29.69 6.20 0.81
CA ALA A 276 -28.91 7.42 0.78
C ALA A 276 -28.37 7.77 2.17
N SER A 277 -27.19 8.38 2.20
CA SER A 277 -26.53 8.80 3.45
C SER A 277 -26.39 10.32 3.53
N LEU A 278 -26.60 10.83 4.74
CA LEU A 278 -26.35 12.20 5.16
C LEU A 278 -25.50 12.15 6.43
N GLY A 279 -24.71 13.18 6.72
CA GLY A 279 -23.89 13.22 7.93
C GLY A 279 -24.69 13.08 9.25
N ASN A 280 -26.00 13.35 9.21
CA ASN A 280 -26.92 13.22 10.34
C ASN A 280 -27.63 11.85 10.42
N LEU A 281 -27.44 10.94 9.46
CA LEU A 281 -28.01 9.59 9.52
C LEU A 281 -27.06 8.64 10.25
N LEU A 282 -27.60 7.93 11.23
CA LEU A 282 -26.92 6.90 12.01
C LEU A 282 -27.52 5.53 11.72
N ARG A 283 -26.68 4.50 11.79
CA ARG A 283 -27.13 3.11 11.71
C ARG A 283 -28.05 2.79 12.89
N GLU A 284 -29.03 1.93 12.65
CA GLU A 284 -29.95 1.45 13.69
C GLU A 284 -29.16 0.87 14.88
N GLY A 285 -29.43 1.35 16.09
CA GLY A 285 -28.73 0.95 17.31
C GLY A 285 -27.46 1.75 17.63
N THR A 286 -26.98 2.62 16.74
CA THR A 286 -25.81 3.49 16.99
C THR A 286 -26.21 4.79 17.67
N TRP A 287 -25.49 5.14 18.72
CA TRP A 287 -25.66 6.39 19.49
C TRP A 287 -24.45 7.29 19.25
N ARG A 288 -24.70 8.58 19.01
CA ARG A 288 -23.66 9.62 19.06
C ARG A 288 -24.07 10.67 20.06
N TYR A 289 -23.18 10.99 20.98
CA TYR A 289 -23.47 11.95 22.04
C TYR A 289 -22.22 12.78 22.33
N ASN A 290 -22.45 14.01 22.78
CA ASN A 290 -21.41 14.96 23.09
C ASN A 290 -21.89 15.85 24.24
N ALA A 291 -21.18 15.82 25.36
CA ALA A 291 -21.44 16.62 26.55
C ALA A 291 -20.21 17.49 26.85
N ALA A 292 -20.39 18.80 26.89
CA ALA A 292 -19.32 19.77 27.05
C ALA A 292 -19.68 20.80 28.12
N VAL A 293 -18.68 21.18 28.92
CA VAL A 293 -18.75 22.29 29.87
C VAL A 293 -17.44 23.06 29.83
N GLY A 294 -17.50 24.36 29.65
CA GLY A 294 -16.29 25.17 29.58
C GLY A 294 -16.55 26.62 29.19
N ARG A 295 -15.50 27.43 29.19
CA ARG A 295 -15.57 28.80 28.71
C ARG A 295 -15.35 28.84 27.20
N TYR A 296 -16.06 29.71 26.51
CA TYR A 296 -15.85 29.92 25.08
C TYR A 296 -14.43 30.45 24.81
N ASN A 297 -13.70 29.84 23.86
CA ASN A 297 -12.31 30.18 23.57
C ASN A 297 -12.17 30.74 22.15
N ALA A 298 -12.62 31.98 21.94
CA ALA A 298 -12.58 32.62 20.63
C ALA A 298 -11.14 32.85 20.14
N ALA A 299 -10.97 32.89 18.82
CA ALA A 299 -9.69 33.26 18.21
C ALA A 299 -9.39 34.77 18.30
N SER A 300 -10.43 35.60 18.47
CA SER A 300 -10.32 37.04 18.71
C SER A 300 -10.47 37.35 20.20
N HIS A 301 -9.97 38.51 20.64
CA HIS A 301 -10.15 39.00 22.00
C HIS A 301 -11.59 39.51 22.19
N ILE A 302 -12.52 38.56 22.38
CA ILE A 302 -13.93 38.80 22.71
C ILE A 302 -14.29 38.06 24.00
N ASP A 303 -15.48 38.30 24.54
CA ASP A 303 -15.93 37.69 25.79
C ASP A 303 -15.86 36.15 25.74
N ASP A 304 -15.50 35.54 26.88
CA ASP A 304 -15.28 34.10 27.06
C ASP A 304 -16.30 33.47 28.05
N PRO A 305 -17.62 33.60 27.81
CA PRO A 305 -18.64 33.17 28.75
C PRO A 305 -18.63 31.66 29.01
N LEU A 306 -19.11 31.27 30.18
CA LEU A 306 -19.34 29.87 30.51
C LEU A 306 -20.48 29.30 29.64
N LEU A 307 -20.26 28.10 29.12
CA LEU A 307 -21.19 27.37 28.27
C LEU A 307 -21.29 25.90 28.68
N TRP A 308 -22.51 25.38 28.60
CA TRP A 308 -22.84 23.97 28.73
C TRP A 308 -23.56 23.52 27.47
N GLN A 309 -23.09 22.44 26.84
CA GLN A 309 -23.67 21.88 25.64
C GLN A 309 -23.86 20.38 25.81
N GLY A 310 -25.07 19.89 25.52
CA GLY A 310 -25.38 18.46 25.46
C GLY A 310 -26.10 18.15 24.16
N THR A 311 -25.59 17.21 23.38
CA THR A 311 -26.22 16.77 22.13
C THR A 311 -26.30 15.25 22.10
N LEU A 312 -27.38 14.73 21.53
CA LEU A 312 -27.64 13.30 21.39
C LEU A 312 -28.23 13.05 20.00
N ALA A 313 -27.75 12.00 19.34
CA ALA A 313 -28.28 11.47 18.10
C ALA A 313 -28.38 9.95 18.21
N LEU A 314 -29.52 9.40 17.79
CA LEU A 314 -29.87 7.99 17.91
C LEU A 314 -30.39 7.46 16.57
N GLY A 315 -29.71 6.45 16.03
CA GLY A 315 -30.22 5.67 14.91
C GLY A 315 -31.30 4.70 15.36
N THR A 316 -32.53 4.92 14.89
CA THR A 316 -33.72 4.12 15.20
C THR A 316 -34.11 3.23 14.01
N GLY A 317 -35.17 2.44 14.16
CA GLY A 317 -35.69 1.60 13.08
C GLY A 317 -36.14 2.37 11.82
N TRP A 318 -36.32 1.63 10.73
CA TRP A 318 -36.79 2.15 9.42
C TRP A 318 -35.92 3.27 8.82
N GLY A 319 -34.60 3.22 9.05
CA GLY A 319 -33.67 4.19 8.46
C GLY A 319 -33.87 5.61 8.98
N THR A 320 -34.38 5.77 10.21
CA THR A 320 -34.67 7.06 10.83
C THR A 320 -33.68 7.35 11.95
N THR A 321 -33.13 8.55 11.99
CA THR A 321 -32.27 9.06 13.07
C THR A 321 -32.94 10.25 13.73
N LEU A 322 -33.06 10.20 15.04
CA LEU A 322 -33.51 11.33 15.84
C LEU A 322 -32.30 12.00 16.47
N TYR A 323 -32.20 13.32 16.38
CA TYR A 323 -31.14 14.07 17.01
C TYR A 323 -31.66 15.34 17.64
N GLY A 324 -30.93 15.82 18.64
CA GLY A 324 -31.27 17.06 19.31
C GLY A 324 -30.19 17.48 20.28
N GLY A 325 -30.37 18.65 20.84
CA GLY A 325 -29.41 19.18 21.79
C GLY A 325 -29.91 20.40 22.53
N LEU A 326 -29.23 20.65 23.64
CA LEU A 326 -29.39 21.83 24.47
C LEU A 326 -28.03 22.53 24.56
N MET A 327 -28.05 23.86 24.44
CA MET A 327 -26.92 24.71 24.75
C MET A 327 -27.40 25.79 25.71
N THR A 328 -26.66 26.03 26.77
CA THR A 328 -26.99 27.07 27.76
C THR A 328 -25.73 27.73 28.27
N GLY A 329 -25.80 29.03 28.52
CA GLY A 329 -24.76 29.85 29.12
C GLY A 329 -25.38 30.92 30.00
N GLU A 330 -24.59 31.92 30.37
CA GLU A 330 -25.03 33.01 31.26
C GLU A 330 -26.16 33.85 30.66
N TYR A 331 -26.09 34.12 29.36
CA TYR A 331 -27.01 35.00 28.64
C TYR A 331 -27.57 34.37 27.36
N TYR A 332 -27.34 33.07 27.13
CA TYR A 332 -27.72 32.40 25.89
C TYR A 332 -28.32 31.03 26.18
N ARG A 333 -29.43 30.71 25.52
CA ARG A 333 -30.03 29.39 25.52
C ARG A 333 -30.45 29.00 24.12
N ALA A 334 -30.08 27.79 23.69
CA ALA A 334 -30.58 27.20 22.47
C ALA A 334 -31.04 25.76 22.66
N THR A 335 -32.04 25.38 21.88
CA THR A 335 -32.59 24.02 21.84
C THR A 335 -32.78 23.63 20.39
N ASN A 336 -32.24 22.48 20.00
CA ASN A 336 -32.38 21.91 18.66
C ASN A 336 -33.12 20.58 18.74
N LEU A 337 -34.02 20.35 17.77
CA LEU A 337 -34.66 19.08 17.51
C LEU A 337 -34.60 18.81 16.01
N GLY A 338 -34.18 17.60 15.65
CA GLY A 338 -34.04 17.19 14.26
C GLY A 338 -34.35 15.72 14.02
N VAL A 339 -34.75 15.44 12.78
CA VAL A 339 -34.99 14.10 12.27
C VAL A 339 -34.29 13.96 10.93
N ALA A 340 -33.56 12.87 10.75
CA ALA A 340 -33.03 12.45 9.46
C ALA A 340 -33.65 11.12 9.07
N LYS A 341 -34.01 10.95 7.81
CA LYS A 341 -34.59 9.72 7.30
C LYS A 341 -34.04 9.38 5.93
N ASP A 342 -33.67 8.12 5.76
CA ASP A 342 -33.45 7.52 4.45
C ASP A 342 -34.81 7.17 3.84
N LEU A 343 -35.16 7.86 2.75
CA LEU A 343 -36.38 7.62 1.97
C LEU A 343 -36.12 6.65 0.80
N GLY A 344 -34.99 5.94 0.82
CA GLY A 344 -34.62 4.95 -0.19
C GLY A 344 -34.41 5.61 -1.55
N SER A 345 -35.23 5.23 -2.54
CA SER A 345 -35.09 5.69 -3.93
C SER A 345 -35.32 7.19 -4.10
N VAL A 346 -35.98 7.85 -3.14
CA VAL A 346 -36.17 9.30 -3.14
C VAL A 346 -34.91 10.02 -2.66
N GLY A 347 -34.03 9.38 -1.88
CA GLY A 347 -32.86 10.00 -1.26
C GLY A 347 -32.98 10.07 0.26
N ALA A 348 -32.06 10.77 0.92
CA ALA A 348 -32.06 11.01 2.35
C ALA A 348 -32.45 12.46 2.63
N LEU A 349 -33.30 12.69 3.63
CA LEU A 349 -33.79 14.00 4.04
C LEU A 349 -33.51 14.19 5.53
N ALA A 350 -32.95 15.35 5.91
CA ALA A 350 -32.85 15.77 7.30
C ALA A 350 -33.51 17.13 7.48
N LEU A 351 -34.29 17.26 8.55
CA LEU A 351 -34.99 18.46 8.95
C LEU A 351 -34.65 18.75 10.41
N ASP A 352 -34.21 19.96 10.70
CA ASP A 352 -34.04 20.40 12.09
C ASP A 352 -34.50 21.82 12.32
N ILE A 353 -34.91 22.06 13.57
CA ILE A 353 -35.40 23.33 14.06
C ILE A 353 -34.58 23.67 15.31
N THR A 354 -34.00 24.86 15.31
CA THR A 354 -33.27 25.41 16.45
C THR A 354 -34.00 26.65 16.96
N ARG A 355 -34.34 26.67 18.25
CA ARG A 355 -34.75 27.89 18.95
C ARG A 355 -33.56 28.46 19.69
N SER A 356 -33.33 29.77 19.59
CA SER A 356 -32.39 30.47 20.47
C SER A 356 -33.01 31.69 21.13
N ASP A 357 -32.50 31.97 22.31
CA ASP A 357 -32.84 33.08 23.19
C ASP A 357 -31.52 33.65 23.71
N ALA A 358 -31.29 34.94 23.56
CA ALA A 358 -30.01 35.58 23.87
C ALA A 358 -30.20 36.99 24.42
N ASP A 359 -29.64 37.26 25.59
CA ASP A 359 -29.53 38.59 26.16
C ASP A 359 -28.26 39.25 25.63
N ILE A 360 -28.46 40.21 24.72
CA ILE A 360 -27.38 40.91 24.01
C ILE A 360 -26.92 42.14 24.80
N ASP A 361 -27.82 42.77 25.58
CA ASP A 361 -27.50 43.87 26.51
C ASP A 361 -26.68 44.99 25.82
N THR A 362 -27.16 45.41 24.65
CA THR A 362 -26.62 46.55 23.89
C THR A 362 -27.57 47.73 23.97
N ARG A 363 -27.07 48.95 23.73
CA ARG A 363 -27.87 50.20 23.82
C ARG A 363 -29.20 50.17 23.06
N ASP A 364 -29.29 49.37 22.00
CA ASP A 364 -30.46 49.30 21.12
C ASP A 364 -31.28 48.01 21.27
N LEU A 365 -30.75 46.98 21.95
CA LEU A 365 -31.30 45.62 22.01
C LEU A 365 -30.93 44.93 23.33
N ASP A 366 -31.94 44.67 24.16
CA ASP A 366 -31.78 43.95 25.44
C ASP A 366 -31.73 42.43 25.23
N SER A 367 -32.81 41.83 24.73
CA SER A 367 -32.95 40.39 24.49
C SER A 367 -33.46 40.08 23.08
N VAL A 368 -32.97 39.01 22.46
CA VAL A 368 -33.44 38.54 21.15
C VAL A 368 -33.84 37.08 21.21
N GLN A 369 -34.94 36.75 20.54
CA GLN A 369 -35.43 35.39 20.44
C GLN A 369 -35.73 35.05 18.98
N GLY A 370 -35.35 33.86 18.53
CA GLY A 370 -35.64 33.44 17.17
C GLY A 370 -35.54 31.94 16.93
N MET A 371 -35.89 31.57 15.71
CA MET A 371 -35.91 30.20 15.22
C MET A 371 -35.06 30.08 13.96
N SER A 372 -34.43 28.92 13.78
CA SER A 372 -33.71 28.54 12.58
C SER A 372 -34.22 27.20 12.09
N TYR A 373 -34.50 27.10 10.80
CA TYR A 373 -35.00 25.90 10.13
C TYR A 373 -33.94 25.45 9.12
N ALA A 374 -33.50 24.19 9.21
CA ALA A 374 -32.56 23.62 8.27
C ALA A 374 -33.17 22.41 7.56
N VAL A 375 -32.99 22.36 6.24
CA VAL A 375 -33.40 21.24 5.39
C VAL A 375 -32.17 20.74 4.64
N LYS A 376 -31.78 19.49 4.83
CA LYS A 376 -30.65 18.84 4.15
C LYS A 376 -31.15 17.68 3.32
N TYR A 377 -30.63 17.51 2.11
CA TYR A 377 -31.05 16.43 1.22
C TYR A 377 -29.86 15.82 0.47
N GLY A 378 -29.82 14.49 0.37
CA GLY A 378 -28.73 13.77 -0.29
C GLY A 378 -29.28 12.66 -1.16
N LYS A 379 -28.77 12.52 -2.39
CA LYS A 379 -29.14 11.43 -3.28
C LYS A 379 -28.03 11.11 -4.27
N THR A 380 -27.78 9.83 -4.47
CA THR A 380 -27.07 9.36 -5.67
C THR A 380 -28.09 8.81 -6.66
N PHE A 381 -28.06 9.31 -7.89
CA PHE A 381 -28.89 8.87 -8.99
C PHE A 381 -28.22 7.72 -9.76
N PRO A 382 -29.01 6.84 -10.42
CA PRO A 382 -28.49 5.77 -11.27
C PRO A 382 -27.55 6.24 -12.39
N THR A 383 -27.70 7.50 -12.84
CA THR A 383 -26.80 8.20 -13.78
C THR A 383 -25.40 8.45 -13.23
N ARG A 384 -25.02 7.89 -12.07
CA ARG A 384 -23.77 8.16 -11.33
C ARG A 384 -23.62 9.64 -10.96
N THR A 385 -24.75 10.30 -10.74
CA THR A 385 -24.84 11.66 -10.22
C THR A 385 -24.98 11.58 -8.71
N SER A 386 -24.02 12.08 -7.95
CA SER A 386 -24.16 12.31 -6.51
C SER A 386 -24.54 13.76 -6.27
N LEU A 387 -25.78 13.99 -5.86
CA LEU A 387 -26.28 15.28 -5.41
C LEU A 387 -26.24 15.30 -3.88
N ARG A 388 -25.36 16.14 -3.33
CA ARG A 388 -25.36 16.48 -1.91
C ARG A 388 -25.85 17.91 -1.77
N PHE A 389 -27.14 18.06 -1.49
CA PHE A 389 -27.71 19.33 -1.09
C PHE A 389 -27.54 19.47 0.43
N ALA A 390 -26.41 20.03 0.85
CA ALA A 390 -26.05 20.11 2.27
C ALA A 390 -27.08 20.93 3.07
N GLY A 391 -27.77 21.85 2.41
CA GLY A 391 -29.11 22.27 2.82
C GLY A 391 -29.44 23.72 2.53
N TYR A 392 -30.70 24.06 2.79
CA TYR A 392 -31.17 25.44 2.95
C TYR A 392 -31.45 25.67 4.43
N ARG A 393 -30.75 26.63 5.03
CA ARG A 393 -31.00 27.09 6.39
C ARG A 393 -31.60 28.49 6.34
N TYR A 394 -32.75 28.66 6.97
CA TYR A 394 -33.41 29.95 7.13
C TYR A 394 -33.53 30.29 8.60
N SER A 395 -33.09 31.48 8.98
CA SER A 395 -33.09 31.97 10.34
C SER A 395 -33.92 33.25 10.43
N THR A 396 -34.85 33.31 11.37
CA THR A 396 -35.62 34.53 11.66
C THR A 396 -34.69 35.65 12.15
N GLU A 397 -35.09 36.90 12.01
CA GLU A 397 -34.26 38.06 12.38
C GLU A 397 -33.76 38.03 13.82
N GLY A 398 -34.55 37.52 14.77
CA GLY A 398 -34.18 37.40 16.18
C GLY A 398 -33.30 36.19 16.52
N TYR A 399 -33.03 35.28 15.58
CA TYR A 399 -32.20 34.10 15.83
C TYR A 399 -30.72 34.49 15.86
N ARG A 400 -29.97 33.94 16.82
CA ARG A 400 -28.51 34.00 16.87
C ARG A 400 -27.94 32.61 17.08
N ASP A 401 -26.90 32.26 16.33
CA ASP A 401 -25.96 31.22 16.79
C ASP A 401 -25.17 31.78 18.00
N PHE A 402 -24.63 30.90 18.86
CA PHE A 402 -23.91 31.33 20.06
C PHE A 402 -22.76 32.30 19.77
N ASP A 403 -21.95 32.04 18.73
CA ASP A 403 -20.83 32.93 18.37
C ASP A 403 -21.29 34.28 17.80
N GLU A 404 -22.46 34.35 17.19
CA GLU A 404 -23.08 35.61 16.75
C GLU A 404 -23.57 36.42 17.95
N ALA A 405 -24.18 35.77 18.94
CA ALA A 405 -24.63 36.43 20.17
C ALA A 405 -23.44 37.01 20.95
N VAL A 406 -22.35 36.25 21.11
CA VAL A 406 -21.12 36.73 21.76
C VAL A 406 -20.53 37.92 20.99
N ARG A 407 -20.32 37.80 19.67
CA ARG A 407 -19.76 38.90 18.86
C ARG A 407 -20.62 40.17 18.92
N GLN A 408 -21.94 40.02 18.85
CA GLN A 408 -22.85 41.17 18.92
C GLN A 408 -22.81 41.83 20.30
N ARG A 409 -22.83 41.04 21.38
CA ARG A 409 -22.72 41.53 22.77
C ARG A 409 -21.39 42.23 23.03
N SER A 410 -20.29 41.66 22.53
CA SER A 410 -18.95 42.24 22.63
C SER A 410 -18.70 43.43 21.67
N GLN A 411 -19.72 43.87 20.91
CA GLN A 411 -19.62 44.96 19.93
C GLN A 411 -18.48 44.76 18.92
N ASP A 412 -18.24 43.51 18.53
CA ASP A 412 -17.17 43.14 17.62
C ASP A 412 -17.42 43.72 16.21
N SER A 413 -16.44 44.43 15.66
CA SER A 413 -16.56 45.12 14.37
C SER A 413 -16.73 44.18 13.16
N SER A 414 -16.43 42.89 13.32
CA SER A 414 -16.69 41.85 12.31
C SER A 414 -18.14 41.38 12.29
N PHE A 415 -18.95 41.73 13.29
CA PHE A 415 -20.37 41.39 13.31
C PHE A 415 -21.15 42.27 12.31
N ARG A 416 -21.49 41.69 11.15
CA ARG A 416 -22.19 42.38 10.06
C ARG A 416 -23.73 42.24 10.10
N GLY A 417 -24.27 41.72 11.21
CA GLY A 417 -25.68 41.35 11.36
C GLY A 417 -25.89 39.84 11.43
N SER A 418 -27.09 39.41 11.80
CA SER A 418 -27.43 37.99 11.89
C SER A 418 -27.64 37.38 10.51
N ARG A 419 -27.22 36.13 10.35
CA ARG A 419 -27.48 35.37 9.12
C ARG A 419 -28.97 35.15 8.93
N ARG A 420 -29.45 35.44 7.73
CA ARG A 420 -30.83 35.23 7.28
C ARG A 420 -31.00 33.87 6.61
N SER A 421 -30.19 33.62 5.58
CA SER A 421 -30.30 32.39 4.80
C SER A 421 -28.92 31.87 4.42
N ARG A 422 -28.77 30.55 4.39
CA ARG A 422 -27.58 29.86 3.89
C ARG A 422 -28.00 28.72 2.98
N LEU A 423 -27.53 28.77 1.75
CA LEU A 423 -27.75 27.76 0.72
C LEU A 423 -26.43 27.06 0.44
N GLU A 424 -26.42 25.73 0.51
CA GLU A 424 -25.25 24.91 0.16
C GLU A 424 -25.64 23.73 -0.73
N ALA A 425 -24.97 23.65 -1.88
CA ALA A 425 -25.17 22.57 -2.84
C ALA A 425 -23.84 22.06 -3.38
N ALA A 426 -23.69 20.75 -3.44
CA ALA A 426 -22.59 20.07 -4.10
C ALA A 426 -23.14 18.99 -5.04
N VAL A 427 -22.71 19.03 -6.29
CA VAL A 427 -23.09 18.07 -7.34
C VAL A 427 -21.81 17.45 -7.88
N TYR A 428 -21.76 16.13 -7.87
CA TYR A 428 -20.69 15.36 -8.47
C TYR A 428 -21.29 14.42 -9.51
N GLN A 429 -20.81 14.47 -10.74
CA GLN A 429 -21.33 13.71 -11.86
C GLN A 429 -20.20 13.00 -12.58
N ASN A 430 -20.26 11.67 -12.61
CA ASN A 430 -19.41 10.88 -13.50
C ASN A 430 -20.11 10.70 -14.85
N LEU A 431 -19.63 11.38 -15.89
CA LEU A 431 -20.22 11.32 -17.24
C LEU A 431 -19.74 10.07 -17.98
N THR A 432 -18.42 9.83 -17.96
CA THR A 432 -17.75 8.64 -18.51
C THR A 432 -16.68 8.17 -17.50
N PRO A 433 -16.10 6.95 -17.65
CA PRO A 433 -14.95 6.55 -16.83
C PRO A 433 -13.75 7.52 -16.90
N GLN A 434 -13.67 8.31 -17.97
CA GLN A 434 -12.60 9.29 -18.21
C GLN A 434 -13.03 10.73 -17.96
N SER A 435 -14.31 11.01 -17.67
CA SER A 435 -14.86 12.37 -17.57
C SER A 435 -15.72 12.57 -16.32
N SER A 436 -15.42 13.57 -15.53
CA SER A 436 -16.16 13.94 -14.31
C SER A 436 -16.47 15.45 -14.27
N LEU A 437 -17.58 15.80 -13.65
CA LEU A 437 -18.02 17.17 -13.39
C LEU A 437 -18.29 17.32 -11.89
N THR A 438 -17.72 18.35 -11.28
CA THR A 438 -17.97 18.74 -9.89
C THR A 438 -18.46 20.18 -9.87
N LEU A 439 -19.53 20.45 -9.11
CA LEU A 439 -20.06 21.78 -8.87
C LEU A 439 -20.31 21.94 -7.37
N THR A 440 -19.74 22.96 -6.76
CA THR A 440 -20.01 23.37 -5.37
C THR A 440 -20.49 24.80 -5.37
N LEU A 441 -21.56 25.10 -4.64
CA LEU A 441 -22.19 26.41 -4.52
C LEU A 441 -22.49 26.69 -3.06
N SER A 442 -22.19 27.91 -2.61
CA SER A 442 -22.60 28.40 -1.30
C SER A 442 -22.96 29.88 -1.36
N GLN A 443 -24.09 30.24 -0.76
CA GLN A 443 -24.58 31.61 -0.66
C GLN A 443 -25.10 31.87 0.75
N GLU A 444 -24.66 32.98 1.35
CA GLU A 444 -25.16 33.46 2.64
C GLU A 444 -25.69 34.89 2.50
N GLU A 445 -26.81 35.15 3.17
CA GLU A 445 -27.46 36.46 3.25
C GLU A 445 -27.63 36.85 4.72
N TYR A 446 -27.64 38.15 4.99
CA TYR A 446 -27.67 38.72 6.34
C TYR A 446 -28.89 39.63 6.49
N TRP A 447 -29.43 39.74 7.71
CA TRP A 447 -30.51 40.67 8.02
C TRP A 447 -29.98 42.10 8.13
N ARG A 448 -30.82 43.09 7.77
CA ARG A 448 -30.52 44.55 7.84
C ARG A 448 -29.35 45.02 6.99
N THR A 449 -28.91 44.23 6.02
CA THR A 449 -27.86 44.59 5.07
C THR A 449 -28.10 43.91 3.72
N ASP A 450 -27.70 44.57 2.64
CA ASP A 450 -27.69 43.97 1.29
C ASP A 450 -26.41 43.15 1.03
N TYR A 451 -25.55 43.02 2.04
CA TYR A 451 -24.34 42.21 1.96
C TYR A 451 -24.66 40.73 1.77
N GLN A 452 -24.05 40.14 0.75
CA GLN A 452 -24.21 38.73 0.43
C GLN A 452 -22.84 38.11 0.20
N ARG A 453 -22.67 36.91 0.74
CA ARG A 453 -21.42 36.15 0.60
C ARG A 453 -21.68 34.97 -0.33
N ARG A 454 -21.07 35.00 -1.52
CA ARG A 454 -21.30 33.99 -2.58
C ARG A 454 -19.98 33.37 -3.01
N GLN A 455 -19.97 32.04 -3.08
CA GLN A 455 -18.89 31.26 -3.67
C GLN A 455 -19.45 30.16 -4.55
N PHE A 456 -18.72 29.85 -5.62
CA PHE A 456 -18.96 28.64 -6.40
C PHE A 456 -17.64 28.10 -6.92
N GLN A 457 -17.63 26.80 -7.20
CA GLN A 457 -16.53 26.12 -7.87
C GLN A 457 -17.10 25.06 -8.81
N LEU A 458 -16.76 25.14 -10.07
CA LEU A 458 -17.08 24.19 -11.12
C LEU A 458 -15.78 23.63 -11.66
N ASN A 459 -15.65 22.30 -11.71
CA ASN A 459 -14.50 21.60 -12.26
C ASN A 459 -15.01 20.50 -13.19
N PHE A 460 -14.63 20.54 -14.46
CA PHE A 460 -14.87 19.49 -15.44
C PHE A 460 -13.52 18.90 -15.84
N ASN A 461 -13.31 17.63 -15.52
CA ASN A 461 -12.09 16.89 -15.85
C ASN A 461 -12.43 15.86 -16.92
N THR A 462 -11.61 15.75 -17.96
CA THR A 462 -11.73 14.68 -18.95
C THR A 462 -10.36 14.22 -19.42
N GLN A 463 -10.21 12.92 -19.69
CA GLN A 463 -9.00 12.35 -20.26
C GLN A 463 -9.25 11.81 -21.66
N HIS A 464 -8.37 12.12 -22.61
CA HIS A 464 -8.42 11.60 -23.98
C HIS A 464 -7.02 11.20 -24.44
N ARG A 465 -6.85 9.92 -24.80
CA ARG A 465 -5.57 9.34 -25.26
C ARG A 465 -4.38 9.61 -24.32
N GLY A 466 -4.61 9.52 -23.01
CA GLY A 466 -3.58 9.81 -21.99
C GLY A 466 -3.46 11.27 -21.60
N ILE A 467 -3.98 12.22 -22.40
CA ILE A 467 -3.95 13.67 -22.13
C ILE A 467 -5.13 14.04 -21.23
N GLY A 468 -4.85 14.71 -20.11
CA GLY A 468 -5.86 15.26 -19.19
C GLY A 468 -6.23 16.68 -19.58
N TYR A 469 -7.53 17.00 -19.52
CA TYR A 469 -8.08 18.33 -19.71
C TYR A 469 -8.95 18.68 -18.50
N THR A 470 -8.67 19.81 -17.87
CA THR A 470 -9.44 20.33 -16.73
C THR A 470 -9.94 21.73 -17.05
N LEU A 471 -11.25 21.86 -17.24
CA LEU A 471 -11.92 23.15 -17.32
C LEU A 471 -12.44 23.50 -15.93
N PHE A 472 -12.07 24.65 -15.39
CA PHE A 472 -12.51 25.09 -14.08
C PHE A 472 -13.06 26.51 -14.11
N ALA A 473 -14.02 26.78 -13.24
CA ALA A 473 -14.54 28.12 -12.97
C ALA A 473 -14.80 28.26 -11.47
N SER A 474 -14.42 29.37 -10.86
CA SER A 474 -14.66 29.60 -9.43
C SER A 474 -14.90 31.06 -9.11
N GLN A 475 -15.54 31.30 -7.98
CA GLN A 475 -15.61 32.59 -7.33
C GLN A 475 -15.25 32.41 -5.87
N SER A 476 -14.19 33.08 -5.44
CA SER A 476 -13.74 33.05 -4.04
C SER A 476 -14.54 34.01 -3.16
N LEU A 477 -14.49 33.75 -1.85
CA LEU A 477 -15.06 34.62 -0.82
C LEU A 477 -14.13 35.81 -0.61
N THR A 478 -14.62 37.03 -0.80
CA THR A 478 -13.86 38.27 -0.58
C THR A 478 -14.52 39.09 0.52
N ASP A 479 -13.71 39.60 1.44
CA ASP A 479 -14.15 40.49 2.53
C ASP A 479 -14.19 41.97 2.12
N ARG A 480 -13.65 42.30 0.94
CA ARG A 480 -13.64 43.65 0.34
C ARG A 480 -14.81 43.81 -0.61
N ASN A 481 -15.66 44.80 -0.34
CA ASN A 481 -16.96 45.02 -0.98
C ASN A 481 -16.94 45.34 -2.49
N ASP A 482 -15.78 45.45 -3.14
CA ASP A 482 -15.69 46.16 -4.43
C ASP A 482 -15.44 45.25 -5.65
N HIS A 483 -14.93 44.03 -5.50
CA HIS A 483 -14.62 43.16 -6.66
C HIS A 483 -14.83 41.67 -6.34
N SER A 484 -15.67 40.96 -7.10
CA SER A 484 -15.76 39.50 -7.05
C SER A 484 -14.62 38.88 -7.88
N ASP A 485 -13.72 38.15 -7.22
CA ASP A 485 -12.63 37.42 -7.89
C ASP A 485 -13.19 36.15 -8.55
N ARG A 486 -13.69 36.33 -9.77
CA ARG A 486 -14.15 35.25 -10.63
C ARG A 486 -13.01 34.75 -11.50
N GLN A 487 -12.76 33.46 -11.44
CA GLN A 487 -11.71 32.79 -12.19
C GLN A 487 -12.33 31.77 -13.14
N ILE A 488 -11.85 31.73 -14.37
CA ILE A 488 -12.16 30.68 -15.34
C ILE A 488 -10.85 30.24 -15.98
N GLY A 489 -10.61 28.95 -16.08
CA GLY A 489 -9.40 28.44 -16.71
C GLY A 489 -9.54 27.06 -17.31
N LEU A 490 -8.57 26.75 -18.17
CA LEU A 490 -8.36 25.47 -18.83
C LEU A 490 -6.94 25.02 -18.53
N SER A 491 -6.78 23.83 -17.99
CA SER A 491 -5.51 23.15 -17.81
C SER A 491 -5.44 21.94 -18.73
N VAL A 492 -4.35 21.78 -19.45
CA VAL A 492 -4.05 20.61 -20.28
C VAL A 492 -2.81 19.94 -19.73
N SER A 493 -2.89 18.67 -19.34
CA SER A 493 -1.79 17.88 -18.79
C SER A 493 -1.43 16.71 -19.71
N LEU A 494 -0.18 16.69 -20.15
CA LEU A 494 0.39 15.68 -21.04
C LEU A 494 1.42 14.84 -20.27
N PRO A 495 1.19 13.54 -20.03
CA PRO A 495 2.21 12.67 -19.48
C PRO A 495 3.33 12.46 -20.52
N LEU A 496 4.58 12.59 -20.07
CA LEU A 496 5.79 12.41 -20.87
C LEU A 496 6.45 11.08 -20.49
N GLY A 497 6.52 10.14 -21.43
CA GLY A 497 7.01 8.76 -21.18
C GLY A 497 8.54 8.59 -21.14
N PHE A 498 9.30 9.59 -20.67
CA PHE A 498 10.76 9.51 -20.61
C PHE A 498 11.24 8.83 -19.30
N GLY A 499 11.11 7.50 -19.19
CA GLY A 499 11.72 6.67 -18.13
C GLY A 499 11.20 6.85 -16.69
N HIS A 500 10.66 8.01 -16.36
CA HIS A 500 10.05 8.39 -15.08
C HIS A 500 8.69 9.06 -15.32
N THR A 501 7.87 9.19 -14.27
CA THR A 501 6.57 9.87 -14.33
C THR A 501 6.76 11.38 -14.45
N ASN A 502 6.92 11.86 -15.69
CA ASN A 502 7.02 13.28 -16.01
C ASN A 502 5.71 13.77 -16.64
N SER A 503 5.33 15.02 -16.41
CA SER A 503 4.15 15.63 -17.04
C SER A 503 4.40 17.08 -17.41
N ALA A 504 3.97 17.46 -18.61
CA ALA A 504 3.91 18.85 -19.05
C ALA A 504 2.47 19.35 -18.87
N THR A 505 2.29 20.49 -18.20
CA THR A 505 0.99 21.15 -18.10
C THR A 505 0.99 22.49 -18.80
N PHE A 506 -0.14 22.83 -19.38
CA PHE A 506 -0.38 24.14 -19.97
C PHE A 506 -1.71 24.69 -19.44
N ASP A 507 -1.62 25.76 -18.68
CA ASP A 507 -2.73 26.40 -17.99
C ASP A 507 -3.04 27.76 -18.64
N MET A 508 -4.29 27.97 -19.02
CA MET A 508 -4.83 29.27 -19.43
C MET A 508 -5.91 29.67 -18.44
N GLN A 509 -5.81 30.84 -17.83
CA GLN A 509 -6.84 31.30 -16.91
C GLN A 509 -7.08 32.81 -17.05
N ARG A 510 -8.31 33.20 -16.72
CA ARG A 510 -8.75 34.59 -16.61
C ARG A 510 -9.28 34.81 -15.20
N ASN A 511 -8.67 35.72 -14.46
CA ASN A 511 -9.11 36.18 -13.14
C ASN A 511 -9.63 37.62 -13.24
N GLY A 512 -10.95 37.81 -13.16
CA GLY A 512 -11.60 39.09 -13.46
C GLY A 512 -11.26 39.56 -14.89
N ASN A 513 -10.53 40.66 -14.98
CA ASN A 513 -10.03 41.19 -16.26
C ASN A 513 -8.61 40.73 -16.61
N ALA A 514 -7.89 40.12 -15.68
CA ALA A 514 -6.51 39.69 -15.88
C ALA A 514 -6.45 38.30 -16.54
N TYR A 515 -5.77 38.20 -17.67
CA TYR A 515 -5.47 36.95 -18.36
C TYR A 515 -4.05 36.46 -18.05
N SER A 516 -3.88 35.16 -17.87
CA SER A 516 -2.57 34.54 -17.67
C SER A 516 -2.46 33.18 -18.35
N GLN A 517 -1.31 32.91 -18.96
CA GLN A 517 -0.93 31.64 -19.54
C GLN A 517 0.28 31.10 -18.78
N ARG A 518 0.31 29.80 -18.46
CA ARG A 518 1.42 29.16 -17.77
C ARG A 518 1.73 27.82 -18.43
N ALA A 519 2.99 27.59 -18.77
CA ALA A 519 3.49 26.28 -19.16
C ALA A 519 4.36 25.75 -18.02
N SER A 520 4.17 24.49 -17.62
CA SER A 520 5.00 23.87 -16.58
C SER A 520 5.43 22.45 -16.94
N LEU A 521 6.57 22.05 -16.43
CA LEU A 521 7.12 20.70 -16.49
C LEU A 521 7.32 20.23 -15.06
N ASN A 522 6.69 19.11 -14.72
CA ASN A 522 6.77 18.48 -13.39
C ASN A 522 7.32 17.07 -13.56
N GLY A 523 8.19 16.66 -12.64
CA GLY A 523 8.79 15.34 -12.69
C GLY A 523 9.18 14.83 -11.32
N VAL A 524 9.38 13.51 -11.25
CA VAL A 524 9.70 12.79 -10.02
C VAL A 524 10.84 11.81 -10.33
N LEU A 525 11.84 11.78 -9.45
CA LEU A 525 13.07 10.99 -9.57
C LEU A 525 13.37 10.27 -8.24
N ASP A 526 14.36 9.37 -8.25
CA ASP A 526 14.90 8.73 -7.03
C ASP A 526 13.80 8.03 -6.18
N GLU A 527 13.09 7.07 -6.80
CA GLU A 527 12.00 6.30 -6.16
C GLU A 527 10.91 7.18 -5.52
N ASN A 528 10.56 8.29 -6.17
CA ASN A 528 9.60 9.28 -5.71
C ASN A 528 10.04 10.20 -4.55
N ARG A 529 11.32 10.19 -4.18
CA ARG A 529 11.84 11.07 -3.13
C ARG A 529 12.15 12.47 -3.61
N PHE A 530 12.57 12.64 -4.86
CA PHE A 530 12.90 13.94 -5.42
C PHE A 530 11.82 14.39 -6.40
N ASN A 531 11.19 15.53 -6.15
CA ASN A 531 10.25 16.15 -7.07
C ASN A 531 10.77 17.51 -7.53
N TYR A 532 10.40 17.89 -8.75
CA TYR A 532 10.73 19.20 -9.29
C TYR A 532 9.60 19.71 -10.17
N ARG A 533 9.49 21.04 -10.22
CA ARG A 533 8.57 21.78 -11.08
C ARG A 533 9.28 23.00 -11.64
N ALA A 534 9.28 23.11 -12.96
CA ALA A 534 9.72 24.30 -13.66
C ALA A 534 8.53 24.88 -14.42
N ALA A 535 8.25 26.17 -14.25
CA ALA A 535 7.14 26.82 -14.95
C ALA A 535 7.53 28.19 -15.50
N VAL A 536 6.91 28.57 -16.60
CA VAL A 536 6.95 29.92 -17.14
C VAL A 536 5.53 30.41 -17.31
N ALA A 537 5.26 31.65 -16.90
CA ALA A 537 3.96 32.25 -17.00
C ALA A 537 4.04 33.66 -17.60
N ASN A 538 3.02 34.02 -18.37
CA ASN A 538 2.83 35.34 -18.93
C ASN A 538 1.44 35.84 -18.55
N GLN A 539 1.38 36.99 -17.89
CA GLN A 539 0.16 37.66 -17.46
C GLN A 539 -0.03 38.95 -18.26
N ASP A 540 -1.25 39.52 -18.20
CA ASP A 540 -1.57 40.81 -18.80
C ASP A 540 -0.51 41.90 -18.52
N ASN A 541 -0.40 42.85 -19.45
CA ASN A 541 0.69 43.84 -19.53
C ASN A 541 2.10 43.21 -19.72
N ARG A 542 2.18 42.00 -20.30
CA ARG A 542 3.45 41.27 -20.56
C ARG A 542 4.26 41.03 -19.28
N GLN A 543 3.59 40.87 -18.14
CA GLN A 543 4.24 40.47 -16.90
C GLN A 543 4.63 39.00 -17.00
N GLN A 544 5.90 38.75 -17.28
CA GLN A 544 6.46 37.42 -17.40
C GLN A 544 7.01 36.98 -16.04
N SER A 545 6.87 35.70 -15.74
CA SER A 545 7.48 35.08 -14.57
C SER A 545 7.99 33.68 -14.88
N ALA A 546 9.09 33.32 -14.23
CA ALA A 546 9.65 31.98 -14.24
C ALA A 546 9.67 31.44 -12.81
N GLU A 547 9.32 30.18 -12.65
CA GLU A 547 9.27 29.48 -11.38
C GLU A 547 10.11 28.20 -11.47
N LEU A 548 10.87 27.94 -10.43
CA LEU A 548 11.55 26.66 -10.22
C LEU A 548 11.33 26.25 -8.77
N SER A 549 10.71 25.11 -8.56
CA SER A 549 10.53 24.50 -7.23
C SER A 549 11.06 23.07 -7.23
N MET A 550 11.64 22.67 -6.10
CA MET A 550 12.23 21.37 -5.86
C MET A 550 11.86 20.91 -4.45
N GLY A 551 11.61 19.62 -4.31
CA GLY A 551 11.34 18.98 -3.03
C GLY A 551 12.09 17.66 -2.90
N TYR A 552 12.55 17.36 -1.69
CA TYR A 552 13.27 16.13 -1.38
C TYR A 552 12.75 15.52 -0.08
N GLN A 553 12.33 14.26 -0.15
CA GLN A 553 11.91 13.45 0.99
C GLN A 553 13.12 12.68 1.54
N THR A 554 13.61 13.14 2.68
CA THR A 554 14.70 12.51 3.43
C THR A 554 14.14 11.49 4.44
N THR A 555 15.01 10.72 5.08
CA THR A 555 14.63 9.81 6.18
C THR A 555 14.14 10.55 7.44
N PHE A 556 14.47 11.84 7.59
CA PHE A 556 14.11 12.66 8.75
C PHE A 556 13.03 13.71 8.46
N GLY A 557 12.48 13.75 7.24
CA GLY A 557 11.42 14.68 6.83
C GLY A 557 11.54 15.17 5.38
N ASN A 558 10.67 16.10 5.01
CA ASN A 558 10.59 16.71 3.68
C ASN A 558 11.21 18.10 3.69
N LEU A 559 12.04 18.38 2.70
CA LEU A 559 12.64 19.69 2.45
C LEU A 559 12.15 20.19 1.09
N GLY A 560 11.84 21.48 1.00
CA GLY A 560 11.41 22.12 -0.23
C GLY A 560 12.02 23.50 -0.40
N ALA A 561 12.28 23.87 -1.64
CA ALA A 561 12.75 25.20 -2.01
C ALA A 561 12.12 25.61 -3.34
N GLY A 562 11.75 26.88 -3.46
CA GLY A 562 11.13 27.44 -4.65
C GLY A 562 11.58 28.87 -4.89
N VAL A 563 11.90 29.19 -6.14
CA VAL A 563 12.19 30.55 -6.59
C VAL A 563 11.24 30.95 -7.70
N THR A 564 10.68 32.14 -7.60
CA THR A 564 9.86 32.77 -8.64
C THR A 564 10.47 34.11 -8.99
N GLN A 565 10.78 34.33 -10.26
CA GLN A 565 11.30 35.58 -10.78
C GLN A 565 10.31 36.15 -11.77
N GLY A 566 9.69 37.29 -11.44
CA GLY A 566 8.88 38.09 -12.35
C GLY A 566 9.62 39.33 -12.87
N ASN A 567 8.96 40.12 -13.71
CA ASN A 567 9.51 41.38 -14.22
C ASN A 567 9.81 42.40 -13.12
N ASP A 568 8.94 42.50 -12.11
CA ASP A 568 9.00 43.53 -11.05
C ASP A 568 9.07 42.95 -9.64
N TYR A 569 9.21 41.63 -9.53
CA TYR A 569 9.30 40.95 -8.25
C TYR A 569 10.17 39.69 -8.32
N ARG A 570 10.75 39.32 -7.19
CA ARG A 570 11.45 38.07 -6.97
C ARG A 570 10.95 37.49 -5.65
N ASN A 571 10.69 36.19 -5.63
CA ASN A 571 10.25 35.47 -4.46
C ASN A 571 11.14 34.24 -4.26
N LEU A 572 11.67 34.06 -3.06
CA LEU A 572 12.35 32.86 -2.61
C LEU A 572 11.52 32.25 -1.48
N SER A 573 11.30 30.95 -1.53
CA SER A 573 10.58 30.18 -0.52
C SER A 573 11.37 28.94 -0.15
N ILE A 574 11.43 28.63 1.13
CA ILE A 574 12.03 27.41 1.67
C ILE A 574 11.05 26.84 2.69
N ASN A 575 10.84 25.53 2.67
CA ASN A 575 10.00 24.85 3.64
C ASN A 575 10.65 23.55 4.12
N ALA A 576 10.42 23.22 5.38
CA ALA A 576 10.85 21.98 6.00
C ALA A 576 9.68 21.40 6.81
N THR A 577 9.43 20.11 6.67
CA THR A 577 8.33 19.43 7.38
C THR A 577 8.78 18.05 7.83
N GLY A 578 8.59 17.72 9.10
CA GLY A 578 9.02 16.44 9.64
C GLY A 578 8.53 16.24 11.06
N ALA A 579 9.06 15.22 11.71
CA ALA A 579 8.74 14.89 13.08
C ALA A 579 9.98 14.48 13.87
N VAL A 580 9.92 14.74 15.17
CA VAL A 580 10.86 14.25 16.17
C VAL A 580 10.06 13.46 17.20
N LEU A 581 10.44 12.21 17.46
CA LEU A 581 9.85 11.34 18.48
C LEU A 581 10.90 11.02 19.55
N LEU A 582 10.62 11.37 20.79
CA LEU A 582 11.35 10.97 21.97
C LEU A 582 10.67 9.76 22.60
N HIS A 583 11.42 8.70 22.84
CA HIS A 583 10.96 7.47 23.46
C HIS A 583 12.02 6.94 24.44
N GLY A 584 11.74 5.81 25.09
CA GLY A 584 12.60 5.26 26.16
C GLY A 584 14.06 5.01 25.75
N GLU A 585 14.34 4.75 24.47
CA GLU A 585 15.69 4.40 23.99
C GLU A 585 16.35 5.53 23.17
N GLY A 586 15.70 6.69 23.04
CA GLY A 586 16.31 7.89 22.45
C GLY A 586 15.37 8.76 21.63
N ILE A 587 15.93 9.41 20.62
CA ILE A 587 15.25 10.38 19.77
C ILE A 587 15.30 9.92 18.32
N GLU A 588 14.15 9.77 17.70
CA GLU A 588 14.03 9.41 16.29
C GLU A 588 13.49 10.58 15.47
N PHE A 589 13.99 10.73 14.26
CA PHE A 589 13.49 11.68 13.27
C PHE A 589 12.74 10.94 12.19
N GLY A 590 11.78 11.60 11.56
CA GLY A 590 11.00 10.96 10.51
C GLY A 590 10.04 11.89 9.78
N PRO A 591 9.21 11.34 8.88
CA PRO A 591 8.13 12.10 8.26
C PRO A 591 7.14 12.61 9.31
N TYR A 592 6.34 13.59 8.93
CA TYR A 592 5.26 14.12 9.76
C TYR A 592 4.39 12.98 10.32
N LEU A 593 4.28 12.90 11.65
CA LEU A 593 3.48 11.87 12.32
C LEU A 593 2.00 12.26 12.31
N GLY A 594 1.14 11.32 11.98
CA GLY A 594 -0.29 11.43 12.20
C GLY A 594 -0.66 11.38 13.68
N GLU A 595 -1.95 11.36 13.97
CA GLU A 595 -2.45 11.26 15.35
C GLU A 595 -1.98 9.97 16.03
N THR A 596 -2.06 8.84 15.32
CA THR A 596 -1.68 7.51 15.79
C THR A 596 -0.56 6.99 14.90
N ALA A 597 0.55 6.60 15.52
CA ALA A 597 1.80 6.30 14.81
C ALA A 597 2.47 5.02 15.34
N GLY A 598 3.42 4.51 14.57
CA GLY A 598 4.23 3.35 14.94
C GLY A 598 5.71 3.70 15.07
N LEU A 599 6.40 3.04 16.00
CA LEU A 599 7.85 3.02 16.10
C LEU A 599 8.33 1.60 15.78
N VAL A 600 8.96 1.42 14.64
CA VAL A 600 9.57 0.14 14.26
C VAL A 600 11.01 0.14 14.74
N GLU A 601 11.42 -0.98 15.32
CA GLU A 601 12.79 -1.26 15.72
C GLU A 601 13.26 -2.55 15.06
N VAL A 602 14.36 -2.48 14.30
CA VAL A 602 15.10 -3.61 13.75
C VAL A 602 16.53 -3.51 14.28
N PRO A 603 16.83 -4.08 15.46
CA PRO A 603 18.05 -3.77 16.20
C PRO A 603 19.32 -3.89 15.35
N GLY A 604 20.06 -2.79 15.21
CA GLY A 604 21.35 -2.77 14.51
C GLY A 604 21.30 -2.87 12.98
N ILE A 605 20.12 -2.94 12.36
CA ILE A 605 19.96 -3.04 10.90
C ILE A 605 19.41 -1.74 10.32
N LYS A 606 20.26 -1.03 9.57
CA LYS A 606 19.90 0.23 8.89
C LYS A 606 19.26 0.00 7.52
N ASP A 607 18.58 1.03 7.04
CA ASP A 607 18.04 1.14 5.66
C ASP A 607 16.99 0.09 5.28
N VAL A 608 16.36 -0.55 6.27
CA VAL A 608 15.24 -1.49 6.08
C VAL A 608 13.99 -0.70 5.74
N ALA A 609 13.45 -0.89 4.54
CA ALA A 609 12.22 -0.24 4.12
C ALA A 609 10.98 -0.89 4.74
N ILE A 610 9.95 -0.08 4.99
CA ILE A 610 8.67 -0.54 5.53
C ILE A 610 7.65 -0.61 4.39
N ALA A 611 7.08 -1.79 4.14
CA ALA A 611 6.19 -2.01 3.00
C ALA A 611 4.94 -1.11 3.04
N ASN A 612 4.41 -0.90 4.24
CA ASN A 612 3.18 -0.14 4.46
C ASN A 612 3.42 1.37 4.67
N ALA A 613 4.67 1.84 4.55
CA ALA A 613 5.03 3.25 4.66
C ALA A 613 6.08 3.63 3.59
N PRO A 614 5.65 3.96 2.36
CA PRO A 614 6.56 4.31 1.27
C PRO A 614 7.52 5.44 1.63
N GLY A 615 8.80 5.25 1.34
CA GLY A 615 9.86 6.21 1.64
C GLY A 615 10.34 6.22 3.11
N VAL A 616 9.74 5.41 3.98
CA VAL A 616 10.20 5.23 5.37
C VAL A 616 11.19 4.07 5.43
N ARG A 617 12.36 4.32 6.03
CA ARG A 617 13.42 3.34 6.23
C ARG A 617 14.02 3.45 7.63
N THR A 618 14.62 2.36 8.12
CA THR A 618 15.32 2.38 9.41
C THR A 618 16.57 3.23 9.36
N ASN A 619 16.83 3.97 10.45
CA ASN A 619 18.04 4.77 10.61
C ASN A 619 19.25 3.91 11.01
N GLU A 620 20.39 4.53 11.30
CA GLU A 620 21.63 3.83 11.67
C GLU A 620 21.50 2.95 12.91
N ARG A 621 20.55 3.24 13.81
CA ARG A 621 20.26 2.43 15.01
C ARG A 621 19.20 1.35 14.77
N GLY A 622 18.56 1.35 13.61
CA GLY A 622 17.50 0.40 13.28
C GLY A 622 16.08 0.88 13.56
N TYR A 623 15.87 2.16 13.85
CA TYR A 623 14.52 2.70 14.10
C TYR A 623 13.89 3.35 12.88
N ALA A 624 12.59 3.13 12.69
CA ALA A 624 11.79 3.78 11.66
C ALA A 624 10.46 4.29 12.24
N LEU A 625 10.06 5.49 11.83
CA LEU A 625 8.78 6.10 12.23
C LEU A 625 7.71 5.82 11.18
N VAL A 626 6.69 5.04 11.55
CA VAL A 626 5.52 4.78 10.71
C VAL A 626 4.50 5.90 10.96
N PRO A 627 4.24 6.77 9.97
CA PRO A 627 3.53 8.03 10.20
C PRO A 627 2.05 7.86 10.50
N TYR A 628 1.41 6.77 10.06
CA TYR A 628 -0.03 6.59 10.22
C TYR A 628 -0.37 5.13 10.52
N LEU A 629 -1.12 4.93 11.60
CA LEU A 629 -1.82 3.68 11.91
C LEU A 629 -3.30 3.97 12.15
N ARG A 630 -4.17 3.03 11.79
CA ARG A 630 -5.62 3.12 12.04
C ARG A 630 -5.90 2.77 13.51
N PRO A 631 -6.50 3.66 14.30
CA PRO A 631 -6.83 3.34 15.68
C PRO A 631 -7.96 2.30 15.78
N TYR A 632 -7.91 1.48 16.83
CA TYR A 632 -8.87 0.40 17.15
C TYR A 632 -9.03 -0.64 16.03
N ARG A 633 -8.01 -0.78 15.17
CA ARG A 633 -7.98 -1.72 14.04
C ARG A 633 -6.67 -2.47 14.02
N VAL A 634 -6.71 -3.67 13.45
CA VAL A 634 -5.50 -4.43 13.14
C VAL A 634 -4.75 -3.70 12.03
N ASN A 635 -3.52 -3.28 12.34
CA ASN A 635 -2.57 -2.74 11.37
C ASN A 635 -1.45 -3.76 11.23
N GLN A 636 -1.21 -4.20 10.00
CA GLN A 636 -0.05 -5.01 9.68
C GLN A 636 1.14 -4.08 9.46
N VAL A 637 2.25 -4.36 10.12
CA VAL A 637 3.53 -3.68 9.89
C VAL A 637 4.47 -4.72 9.29
N GLU A 638 5.01 -4.42 8.12
CA GLU A 638 5.79 -5.36 7.32
C GLU A 638 7.08 -4.71 6.83
N LEU A 639 8.18 -5.43 6.98
CA LEU A 639 9.50 -5.07 6.51
C LEU A 639 9.70 -5.57 5.08
N GLN A 640 10.28 -4.75 4.22
CA GLN A 640 10.74 -5.17 2.90
C GLN A 640 12.09 -5.86 3.03
N THR A 641 12.11 -7.17 2.77
CA THR A 641 13.31 -8.01 2.91
C THR A 641 14.03 -8.29 1.59
N ASP A 642 13.48 -7.84 0.46
CA ASP A 642 13.99 -8.07 -0.89
C ASP A 642 15.27 -7.29 -1.21
N GLN A 643 15.45 -6.13 -0.58
CA GLN A 643 16.61 -5.26 -0.75
C GLN A 643 17.68 -5.44 0.34
N LEU A 644 17.50 -6.39 1.26
CA LEU A 644 18.46 -6.62 2.34
C LEU A 644 19.71 -7.32 1.84
N GLY A 645 20.84 -6.98 2.47
CA GLY A 645 22.10 -7.68 2.22
C GLY A 645 21.98 -9.18 2.54
N PRO A 646 22.77 -10.04 1.86
CA PRO A 646 22.76 -11.49 2.12
C PRO A 646 23.22 -11.85 3.55
N ASP A 647 23.75 -10.86 4.26
CA ASP A 647 24.24 -10.91 5.63
C ASP A 647 23.20 -10.48 6.67
N VAL A 648 21.97 -10.16 6.27
CA VAL A 648 20.90 -9.82 7.21
C VAL A 648 19.88 -10.95 7.23
N GLU A 649 19.55 -11.42 8.43
CA GLU A 649 18.47 -12.36 8.66
C GLU A 649 17.45 -11.72 9.59
N ILE A 650 16.17 -11.81 9.21
CA ILE A 650 15.03 -11.33 9.99
C ILE A 650 14.16 -12.54 10.28
N ASP A 651 13.90 -12.83 11.57
CA ASP A 651 13.18 -14.05 11.97
C ASP A 651 11.72 -14.02 11.48
N ASN A 652 11.03 -12.91 11.72
CA ASN A 652 9.68 -12.66 11.22
C ASN A 652 9.57 -11.20 10.76
N GLY A 653 9.39 -10.97 9.46
CA GLY A 653 9.30 -9.64 8.86
C GLY A 653 7.91 -8.98 8.97
N THR A 654 6.93 -9.61 9.64
CA THR A 654 5.58 -9.07 9.77
C THR A 654 5.03 -9.17 11.19
N THR A 655 4.34 -8.12 11.63
CA THR A 655 3.65 -8.08 12.93
C THR A 655 2.31 -7.34 12.82
N GLN A 656 1.42 -7.60 13.76
CA GLN A 656 0.09 -6.97 13.82
C GLN A 656 -0.05 -6.16 15.11
N VAL A 657 -0.49 -4.91 14.98
CA VAL A 657 -0.72 -4.01 16.12
C VAL A 657 -2.11 -3.39 16.06
N VAL A 658 -2.72 -3.17 17.23
CA VAL A 658 -4.04 -2.55 17.36
C VAL A 658 -3.92 -1.31 18.26
N PRO A 659 -3.52 -0.15 17.73
CA PRO A 659 -3.29 1.03 18.55
C PRO A 659 -4.61 1.66 19.00
N ARG A 660 -4.65 2.19 20.23
CA ARG A 660 -5.66 3.19 20.62
C ARG A 660 -5.46 4.50 19.87
N ARG A 661 -6.48 5.36 19.86
CA ARG A 661 -6.34 6.69 19.27
C ARG A 661 -5.23 7.48 19.96
N GLY A 662 -4.37 8.10 19.17
CA GLY A 662 -3.25 8.87 19.69
C GLY A 662 -2.06 8.03 20.18
N ALA A 663 -2.15 6.69 20.17
CA ALA A 663 -1.06 5.85 20.65
C ALA A 663 0.16 5.90 19.72
N VAL A 664 1.34 5.71 20.31
CA VAL A 664 2.58 5.41 19.59
C VAL A 664 2.93 3.98 19.94
N VAL A 665 2.73 3.05 19.00
CA VAL A 665 2.96 1.62 19.28
C VAL A 665 4.34 1.22 18.78
N LYS A 666 5.12 0.58 19.65
CA LYS A 666 6.45 0.06 19.30
C LYS A 666 6.33 -1.36 18.76
N SER A 667 7.02 -1.66 17.67
CA SER A 667 7.11 -2.98 17.06
C SER A 667 8.57 -3.35 16.84
N THR A 668 9.06 -4.36 17.56
CA THR A 668 10.42 -4.85 17.44
C THR A 668 10.46 -6.09 16.57
N PHE A 669 11.35 -6.09 15.59
CA PHE A 669 11.60 -7.21 14.69
C PHE A 669 12.99 -7.78 15.00
N ALA A 670 13.02 -9.03 15.47
CA ALA A 670 14.27 -9.71 15.74
C ALA A 670 15.03 -9.87 14.42
N ALA A 671 16.24 -9.32 14.39
CA ALA A 671 17.14 -9.38 13.25
C ALA A 671 18.55 -9.64 13.76
N ARG A 672 19.33 -10.36 12.95
CA ARG A 672 20.74 -10.64 13.22
C ARG A 672 21.54 -10.48 11.94
N THR A 673 22.75 -9.96 12.11
CA THR A 673 23.76 -10.00 11.05
C THR A 673 24.37 -11.40 11.06
N VAL A 674 24.35 -12.06 9.92
CA VAL A 674 24.85 -13.42 9.74
C VAL A 674 25.84 -13.46 8.59
N SER A 675 26.88 -14.24 8.77
CA SER A 675 27.81 -14.64 7.72
C SER A 675 27.40 -16.04 7.24
N ARG A 676 27.15 -16.14 5.94
CA ARG A 676 26.81 -17.41 5.29
C ARG A 676 28.07 -18.00 4.68
N VAL A 677 28.55 -19.10 5.26
CA VAL A 677 29.77 -19.77 4.81
C VAL A 677 29.41 -21.13 4.25
N VAL A 678 29.98 -21.49 3.11
CA VAL A 678 29.89 -22.85 2.57
C VAL A 678 31.22 -23.54 2.84
N ILE A 679 31.21 -24.53 3.72
CA ILE A 679 32.40 -25.35 4.00
C ILE A 679 32.28 -26.70 3.30
N SER A 680 33.40 -27.22 2.80
CA SER A 680 33.51 -28.61 2.36
C SER A 680 34.21 -29.40 3.45
N ALA A 681 33.48 -30.25 4.15
CA ALA A 681 33.97 -30.92 5.34
C ALA A 681 34.21 -32.41 5.08
N THR A 682 35.37 -32.89 5.53
CA THR A 682 35.80 -34.29 5.41
C THR A 682 36.16 -34.85 6.78
N TYR A 683 35.90 -36.15 6.98
CA TYR A 683 36.40 -36.90 8.13
C TYR A 683 37.41 -37.93 7.61
N GLY A 684 38.70 -37.67 7.85
CA GLY A 684 39.78 -38.36 7.14
C GLY A 684 39.81 -37.95 5.67
N GLU A 685 39.81 -38.92 4.74
CA GLU A 685 39.75 -38.66 3.29
C GLU A 685 38.32 -38.74 2.70
N GLN A 686 37.29 -38.97 3.53
CA GLN A 686 35.91 -39.11 3.07
C GLN A 686 35.05 -37.89 3.42
N PRO A 687 34.12 -37.48 2.55
CA PRO A 687 33.19 -36.40 2.85
C PRO A 687 32.27 -36.78 4.01
N LEU A 688 31.86 -35.77 4.79
CA LEU A 688 30.89 -35.99 5.86
C LEU A 688 29.56 -36.55 5.30
N PRO A 689 28.88 -37.43 6.06
CA PRO A 689 27.66 -38.06 5.61
C PRO A 689 26.50 -37.07 5.46
N PHE A 690 25.68 -37.28 4.44
CA PHE A 690 24.48 -36.47 4.19
C PHE A 690 23.53 -36.51 5.38
N GLY A 691 23.01 -35.35 5.78
CA GLY A 691 22.09 -35.20 6.91
C GLY A 691 22.77 -35.12 8.29
N ALA A 692 24.10 -35.16 8.35
CA ALA A 692 24.81 -34.86 9.59
C ALA A 692 24.51 -33.41 10.04
N GLN A 693 24.27 -33.24 11.35
CA GLN A 693 23.90 -31.96 11.92
C GLN A 693 25.15 -31.23 12.42
N VAL A 694 25.30 -29.97 12.01
CA VAL A 694 26.34 -29.09 12.55
C VAL A 694 25.71 -28.25 13.66
N ARG A 695 26.33 -28.31 14.83
CA ARG A 695 25.87 -27.68 16.05
C ARG A 695 26.91 -26.70 16.58
N ASP A 696 26.43 -25.63 17.20
CA ASP A 696 27.25 -24.64 17.88
C ASP A 696 27.60 -25.07 19.32
N ASP A 697 28.20 -24.15 20.08
CA ASP A 697 28.57 -24.36 21.48
C ASP A 697 27.36 -24.36 22.44
N GLU A 698 26.18 -23.89 22.00
CA GLU A 698 24.91 -23.93 22.73
C GLU A 698 24.07 -25.18 22.38
N ASP A 699 24.63 -26.11 21.59
CA ASP A 699 24.00 -27.32 21.09
C ASP A 699 22.81 -27.06 20.13
N ALA A 700 22.71 -25.85 19.58
CA ALA A 700 21.74 -25.48 18.56
C ALA A 700 22.20 -25.93 17.16
N VAL A 701 21.27 -26.42 16.34
CA VAL A 701 21.58 -26.86 14.96
C VAL A 701 21.66 -25.63 14.05
N ILE A 702 22.85 -25.33 13.54
CA ILE A 702 23.15 -24.15 12.71
C ILE A 702 23.43 -24.48 11.24
N GLY A 703 23.46 -25.77 10.90
CA GLY A 703 23.61 -26.22 9.52
C GLY A 703 23.46 -27.74 9.38
N LEU A 704 23.27 -28.18 8.13
CA LEU A 704 23.14 -29.59 7.76
C LEU A 704 24.14 -29.92 6.65
N VAL A 705 24.76 -31.09 6.73
CA VAL A 705 25.66 -31.59 5.69
C VAL A 705 24.85 -32.07 4.48
N GLY A 706 25.06 -31.42 3.35
CA GLY A 706 24.51 -31.77 2.04
C GLY A 706 25.35 -32.78 1.28
N GLN A 707 25.20 -32.81 -0.04
CA GLN A 707 25.93 -33.74 -0.90
C GLN A 707 27.43 -33.41 -0.90
N ALA A 708 28.26 -34.44 -1.05
CA ALA A 708 29.73 -34.33 -1.08
C ALA A 708 30.37 -33.65 0.15
N GLY A 709 29.70 -33.70 1.32
CA GLY A 709 30.23 -33.11 2.55
C GLY A 709 30.13 -31.59 2.61
N GLN A 710 29.35 -30.96 1.72
CA GLN A 710 29.15 -29.51 1.73
C GLN A 710 28.17 -29.10 2.83
N VAL A 711 28.53 -28.08 3.60
CA VAL A 711 27.68 -27.53 4.65
C VAL A 711 27.51 -26.04 4.42
N MET A 712 26.26 -25.59 4.35
CA MET A 712 25.95 -24.17 4.44
C MET A 712 25.74 -23.84 5.92
N LEU A 713 26.58 -22.97 6.44
CA LEU A 713 26.55 -22.49 7.81
C LEU A 713 26.07 -21.06 7.81
N THR A 714 25.16 -20.75 8.74
CA THR A 714 24.77 -19.39 9.06
C THR A 714 25.34 -19.10 10.44
N THR A 715 26.38 -18.28 10.50
CA THR A 715 27.12 -17.94 11.73
C THR A 715 27.00 -16.45 12.01
N ASP A 716 27.05 -16.04 13.27
CA ASP A 716 27.29 -14.64 13.60
C ASP A 716 28.81 -14.33 13.56
N ASP A 717 29.20 -13.10 13.89
CA ASP A 717 30.62 -12.67 13.92
C ASP A 717 31.38 -13.20 15.15
N ARG A 718 30.75 -14.03 16.01
CA ARG A 718 31.40 -14.55 17.21
C ARG A 718 32.21 -15.81 16.86
N PRO A 719 33.43 -15.95 17.41
CA PRO A 719 34.21 -17.17 17.24
C PRO A 719 33.51 -18.35 17.93
N GLN A 720 32.92 -19.27 17.17
CA GLN A 720 32.21 -20.43 17.71
C GLN A 720 32.83 -21.77 17.28
N THR A 721 32.65 -22.78 18.12
CA THR A 721 33.17 -24.12 17.87
C THR A 721 32.09 -25.01 17.27
N LEU A 722 32.38 -25.58 16.10
CA LEU A 722 31.41 -26.38 15.35
C LEU A 722 31.59 -27.86 15.68
N ASN A 723 30.51 -28.47 16.18
CA ASN A 723 30.42 -29.92 16.41
C ASN A 723 29.53 -30.54 15.36
N VAL A 724 30.05 -31.49 14.58
CA VAL A 724 29.24 -32.22 13.61
C VAL A 724 28.88 -33.58 14.16
N ARG A 725 27.59 -33.93 14.14
CA ARG A 725 27.06 -35.18 14.69
C ARG A 725 26.17 -35.88 13.66
N TRP A 726 26.44 -37.16 13.42
CA TRP A 726 25.62 -38.02 12.55
C TRP A 726 25.17 -39.32 13.23
N GLY A 727 25.44 -39.45 14.53
CA GLY A 727 24.96 -40.54 15.36
C GLY A 727 25.27 -40.34 16.85
N GLU A 728 24.93 -41.34 17.65
CA GLU A 728 25.06 -41.30 19.12
C GLU A 728 26.45 -41.76 19.61
N GLN A 729 27.22 -42.48 18.77
CA GLN A 729 28.52 -43.03 19.18
C GLN A 729 29.63 -41.97 19.13
N PRO A 730 30.69 -42.09 19.97
CA PRO A 730 31.82 -41.15 19.97
C PRO A 730 32.58 -41.08 18.63
N THR A 731 32.48 -42.11 17.80
CA THR A 731 33.05 -42.19 16.43
C THR A 731 32.15 -41.57 15.36
N GLN A 732 30.94 -41.13 15.74
CA GLN A 732 29.93 -40.54 14.85
C GLN A 732 29.78 -39.02 15.06
N GLN A 733 30.85 -38.40 15.56
CA GLN A 733 30.95 -36.98 15.78
C GLN A 733 32.37 -36.48 15.47
N CYS A 734 32.49 -35.25 14.99
CA CYS A 734 33.79 -34.59 14.80
C CYS A 734 33.72 -33.11 15.17
N ARG A 735 34.86 -32.55 15.58
CA ARG A 735 35.03 -31.13 15.92
C ARG A 735 36.16 -30.56 15.08
N LEU A 736 36.00 -29.33 14.60
CA LEU A 736 37.08 -28.62 13.91
C LEU A 736 38.28 -28.45 14.83
N THR A 737 39.48 -28.66 14.31
CA THR A 737 40.73 -28.41 15.02
C THR A 737 41.01 -26.91 15.17
N PRO A 738 41.82 -26.49 16.16
CA PRO A 738 42.18 -25.08 16.32
C PRO A 738 42.86 -24.47 15.08
N HIS A 739 43.60 -25.27 14.31
CA HIS A 739 44.24 -24.83 13.08
C HIS A 739 43.22 -24.60 11.95
N GLU A 740 42.32 -25.56 11.71
CA GLU A 740 41.24 -25.41 10.72
C GLU A 740 40.34 -24.22 11.03
N ARG A 741 40.10 -23.97 12.33
CA ARG A 741 39.40 -22.77 12.80
C ARG A 741 40.14 -21.49 12.44
N SER A 742 41.45 -21.42 12.69
CA SER A 742 42.26 -20.23 12.33
C SER A 742 42.31 -19.96 10.83
N VAL A 743 42.24 -21.00 10.00
CA VAL A 743 42.16 -20.87 8.53
C VAL A 743 40.79 -20.31 8.13
N LEU A 744 39.70 -20.85 8.68
CA LEU A 744 38.35 -20.34 8.45
C LEU A 744 38.20 -18.88 8.90
N GLU A 745 38.75 -18.52 10.06
CA GLU A 745 38.72 -17.14 10.57
C GLU A 745 39.55 -16.19 9.69
N ALA A 746 40.70 -16.64 9.16
CA ALA A 746 41.53 -15.86 8.25
C ALA A 746 40.86 -15.65 6.88
N ASP A 747 40.31 -16.71 6.28
CA ASP A 747 39.58 -16.65 5.02
C ASP A 747 38.32 -15.76 5.16
N HIS A 748 37.60 -15.88 6.27
CA HIS A 748 36.44 -15.05 6.55
C HIS A 748 36.81 -13.56 6.69
N ALA A 749 37.90 -13.25 7.40
CA ALA A 749 38.39 -11.89 7.54
C ALA A 749 38.88 -11.30 6.21
N GLU A 750 39.50 -12.11 5.35
CA GLU A 750 39.92 -11.73 4.00
C GLU A 750 38.70 -11.45 3.10
N ASP A 751 37.67 -12.31 3.15
CA ASP A 751 36.42 -12.11 2.42
C ASP A 751 35.66 -10.85 2.88
N LEU A 752 35.63 -10.58 4.20
CA LEU A 752 35.06 -9.34 4.74
C LEU A 752 35.83 -8.10 4.28
N ALA A 753 37.17 -8.18 4.21
CA ALA A 753 38.00 -7.08 3.71
C ALA A 753 37.84 -6.86 2.20
N ASN A 754 37.57 -7.92 1.43
CA ASN A 754 37.36 -7.89 -0.01
C ASN A 754 35.89 -7.76 -0.42
N LYS A 755 34.97 -7.62 0.55
CA LYS A 755 33.53 -7.48 0.31
C LYS A 755 33.29 -6.27 -0.61
N PRO A 756 32.68 -6.45 -1.81
CA PRO A 756 32.45 -5.35 -2.72
C PRO A 756 31.49 -4.34 -2.07
N LYS A 757 32.03 -3.18 -1.70
CA LYS A 757 31.22 -2.05 -1.22
C LYS A 757 30.35 -1.62 -2.40
N THR A 758 29.03 -1.74 -2.24
CA THR A 758 27.98 -1.39 -3.22
C THR A 758 27.97 -2.23 -4.51
N THR A 759 26.97 -3.11 -4.63
CA THR A 759 26.55 -3.76 -5.89
C THR A 759 25.87 -2.77 -6.82
N THR A 760 26.63 -1.78 -7.29
CA THR A 760 26.32 -1.02 -8.50
C THR A 760 27.58 -0.88 -9.33
N ASP A 761 28.20 -2.01 -9.67
CA ASP A 761 28.98 -2.01 -10.91
C ASP A 761 27.98 -1.73 -12.04
N SER A 762 27.95 -0.48 -12.48
CA SER A 762 26.97 0.02 -13.44
C SER A 762 26.83 -0.95 -14.62
N LEU A 763 25.60 -1.21 -15.07
CA LEU A 763 25.33 -1.95 -16.33
C LEU A 763 26.21 -1.43 -17.48
N LEU A 764 26.53 -0.13 -17.47
CA LEU A 764 27.42 0.52 -18.42
C LEU A 764 28.83 -0.09 -18.47
N ALA A 765 29.37 -0.58 -17.36
CA ALA A 765 30.67 -1.25 -17.29
C ALA A 765 30.62 -2.62 -18.00
N VAL A 766 29.51 -3.35 -17.86
CA VAL A 766 29.25 -4.61 -18.60
C VAL A 766 29.21 -4.34 -20.10
N PHE A 767 28.51 -3.30 -20.54
CA PHE A 767 28.43 -2.92 -21.97
C PHE A 767 29.77 -2.50 -22.58
N LYS A 768 30.70 -1.96 -21.76
CA LYS A 768 32.04 -1.55 -22.20
C LYS A 768 33.04 -2.69 -22.28
N ASN A 769 32.71 -3.88 -21.77
CA ASN A 769 33.63 -5.01 -21.77
C ASN A 769 33.61 -5.75 -23.13
N PRO A 770 34.69 -5.71 -23.92
CA PRO A 770 34.73 -6.33 -25.24
C PRO A 770 34.65 -7.87 -25.19
N ALA A 771 35.00 -8.50 -24.06
CA ALA A 771 34.90 -9.95 -23.90
C ALA A 771 33.44 -10.43 -23.90
N ILE A 772 32.51 -9.65 -23.33
CA ILE A 772 31.09 -10.00 -23.26
C ILE A 772 30.46 -10.00 -24.66
N TRP A 773 30.80 -9.01 -25.49
CA TRP A 773 30.39 -8.96 -26.89
C TRP A 773 30.96 -10.13 -27.70
N ALA A 774 32.22 -10.49 -27.45
CA ALA A 774 32.84 -11.62 -28.14
C ALA A 774 32.21 -12.96 -27.71
N PHE A 775 31.86 -13.15 -26.43
CA PHE A 775 31.09 -14.30 -25.97
C PHE A 775 29.66 -14.33 -26.54
N GLY A 776 28.99 -13.18 -26.59
CA GLY A 776 27.69 -13.06 -27.25
C GLY A 776 27.74 -13.44 -28.73
N LEU A 777 28.80 -13.06 -29.45
CA LEU A 777 29.02 -13.43 -30.85
C LEU A 777 29.34 -14.92 -31.03
N ILE A 778 30.16 -15.51 -30.16
CA ILE A 778 30.42 -16.97 -30.17
C ILE A 778 29.10 -17.73 -29.95
N TYR A 779 28.31 -17.32 -28.96
CA TYR A 779 27.03 -17.94 -28.65
C TYR A 779 26.02 -17.78 -29.80
N PHE A 780 25.97 -16.60 -30.43
CA PHE A 780 25.20 -16.35 -31.65
C PHE A 780 25.59 -17.31 -32.79
N CYS A 781 26.88 -17.56 -33.01
CA CYS A 781 27.34 -18.50 -34.04
C CYS A 781 26.91 -19.95 -33.74
N ILE A 782 27.01 -20.40 -32.49
CA ILE A 782 26.55 -21.73 -32.05
C ILE A 782 25.05 -21.84 -32.28
N GLN A 783 24.29 -20.86 -31.79
CA GLN A 783 22.84 -20.85 -31.83
C GLN A 783 22.30 -20.73 -33.27
N SER A 784 23.03 -20.05 -34.17
CA SER A 784 22.71 -20.00 -35.61
C SER A 784 22.75 -21.39 -36.25
N GLY A 785 23.75 -22.21 -35.90
CA GLY A 785 23.84 -23.60 -36.35
C GLY A 785 22.74 -24.49 -35.77
N VAL A 786 22.44 -24.34 -34.48
CA VAL A 786 21.38 -25.10 -33.80
C VAL A 786 20.00 -24.80 -34.41
N TYR A 787 19.67 -23.53 -34.60
CA TYR A 787 18.38 -23.16 -35.21
C TYR A 787 18.31 -23.55 -36.69
N ALA A 788 19.40 -23.44 -37.44
CA ALA A 788 19.43 -23.91 -38.83
C ALA A 788 19.06 -25.40 -38.93
N ILE A 789 19.62 -26.23 -38.05
CA ILE A 789 19.31 -27.66 -37.99
C ILE A 789 17.87 -27.86 -37.52
N ASN A 790 17.44 -27.22 -36.44
CA ASN A 790 16.09 -27.41 -35.90
C ASN A 790 14.96 -27.03 -36.86
N PHE A 791 15.12 -25.93 -37.61
CA PHE A 791 14.09 -25.47 -38.54
C PHE A 791 14.10 -26.21 -39.88
N TRP A 792 15.29 -26.57 -40.39
CA TRP A 792 15.43 -27.01 -41.78
C TRP A 792 15.77 -28.50 -41.93
N LEU A 793 16.16 -29.21 -40.87
CA LEU A 793 16.51 -30.64 -40.95
C LEU A 793 15.38 -31.49 -41.60
N PRO A 794 14.10 -31.39 -41.20
CA PRO A 794 13.03 -32.15 -41.86
C PRO A 794 12.81 -31.74 -43.32
N SER A 795 12.97 -30.45 -43.64
CA SER A 795 12.80 -29.92 -45.00
C SER A 795 13.94 -30.37 -45.93
N ILE A 796 15.18 -30.42 -45.42
CA ILE A 796 16.33 -30.94 -46.14
C ILE A 796 16.14 -32.43 -46.41
N ILE A 797 15.70 -33.22 -45.42
CA ILE A 797 15.39 -34.64 -45.60
C ILE A 797 14.27 -34.84 -46.63
N LYS A 798 13.23 -34.01 -46.61
CA LYS A 798 12.16 -34.03 -47.61
C LYS A 798 12.68 -33.76 -49.03
N ASN A 799 13.60 -32.82 -49.19
CA ASN A 799 14.23 -32.50 -50.48
C ASN A 799 15.16 -33.61 -51.01
N LEU A 800 15.58 -34.58 -50.18
CA LEU A 800 16.33 -35.77 -50.59
C LEU A 800 15.45 -36.84 -51.28
N GLY A 801 14.14 -36.61 -51.43
CA GLY A 801 13.21 -37.49 -52.15
C GLY A 801 12.27 -38.31 -51.27
N PHE A 802 12.28 -38.10 -49.95
CA PHE A 802 11.33 -38.74 -49.02
C PHE A 802 10.03 -37.93 -48.95
N SER A 803 8.89 -38.55 -49.26
CA SER A 803 7.58 -37.89 -49.29
C SER A 803 6.68 -38.22 -48.09
N ASP A 804 6.97 -39.31 -47.36
CA ASP A 804 6.22 -39.70 -46.16
C ASP A 804 6.70 -38.95 -44.91
N ASN A 805 5.80 -38.19 -44.29
CA ASN A 805 6.06 -37.41 -43.08
C ASN A 805 6.55 -38.26 -41.90
N LEU A 806 6.10 -39.52 -41.80
CA LEU A 806 6.46 -40.44 -40.72
C LEU A 806 7.91 -40.93 -40.89
N VAL A 807 8.32 -41.20 -42.14
CA VAL A 807 9.70 -41.55 -42.50
C VAL A 807 10.64 -40.36 -42.28
N ILE A 808 10.22 -39.16 -42.67
CA ILE A 808 11.00 -37.92 -42.42
C ILE A 808 11.20 -37.71 -40.91
N GLY A 809 10.17 -37.96 -40.10
CA GLY A 809 10.24 -37.89 -38.63
C GLY A 809 11.30 -38.84 -38.03
N TRP A 810 11.28 -40.11 -38.41
CA TRP A 810 12.26 -41.10 -37.94
C TRP A 810 13.69 -40.79 -38.41
N LEU A 811 13.86 -40.38 -39.67
CA LEU A 811 15.17 -39.97 -40.18
C LEU A 811 15.70 -38.71 -39.50
N SER A 812 14.81 -37.79 -39.11
CA SER A 812 15.20 -36.58 -38.36
C SER A 812 15.61 -36.91 -36.92
N ALA A 813 15.11 -37.99 -36.33
CA ALA A 813 15.44 -38.38 -34.95
C ALA A 813 16.89 -38.90 -34.80
N ILE A 814 17.45 -39.52 -35.84
CA ILE A 814 18.80 -40.13 -35.80
C ILE A 814 19.89 -39.09 -35.45
N PRO A 815 19.97 -37.92 -36.12
CA PRO A 815 20.89 -36.84 -35.75
C PRO A 815 20.81 -36.42 -34.28
N TYR A 816 19.60 -36.24 -33.73
CA TYR A 816 19.43 -35.79 -32.34
C TYR A 816 19.82 -36.86 -31.32
N LEU A 817 19.48 -38.13 -31.57
CA LEU A 817 19.87 -39.25 -30.70
C LEU A 817 21.39 -39.38 -30.60
N LEU A 818 22.08 -39.32 -31.74
CA LEU A 818 23.54 -39.39 -31.78
C LEU A 818 24.19 -38.14 -31.18
N ALA A 819 23.59 -36.96 -31.36
CA ALA A 819 24.04 -35.74 -30.70
C ALA A 819 23.94 -35.83 -29.17
N ALA A 820 22.87 -36.42 -28.63
CA ALA A 820 22.70 -36.60 -27.19
C ALA A 820 23.83 -37.49 -26.61
N VAL A 821 24.13 -38.62 -27.26
CA VAL A 821 25.23 -39.51 -26.84
C VAL A 821 26.58 -38.80 -26.94
N PHE A 822 26.84 -38.11 -28.05
CA PHE A 822 28.09 -37.39 -28.27
C PHE A 822 28.29 -36.26 -27.24
N MET A 823 27.24 -35.52 -26.93
CA MET A 823 27.26 -34.45 -25.93
C MET A 823 27.70 -34.97 -24.55
N LEU A 824 27.19 -36.12 -24.11
CA LEU A 824 27.57 -36.74 -22.84
C LEU A 824 29.03 -37.21 -22.83
N ILE A 825 29.51 -37.80 -23.93
CA ILE A 825 30.89 -38.27 -24.05
C ILE A 825 31.86 -37.08 -24.02
N VAL A 826 31.57 -36.03 -24.78
CA VAL A 826 32.39 -34.82 -24.83
C VAL A 826 32.36 -34.10 -23.49
N GLY A 827 31.21 -33.99 -22.82
CA GLY A 827 31.12 -33.39 -21.49
C GLY A 827 31.96 -34.13 -20.45
N ARG A 828 31.83 -35.46 -20.39
CA ARG A 828 32.66 -36.28 -19.49
C ARG A 828 34.15 -36.15 -19.80
N SER A 829 34.53 -36.10 -21.08
CA SER A 829 35.92 -35.90 -21.50
C SER A 829 36.44 -34.50 -21.13
N ALA A 830 35.61 -33.46 -21.24
CA ALA A 830 35.96 -32.09 -20.91
C ALA A 830 36.23 -31.95 -19.41
N ASP A 831 35.38 -32.57 -18.57
CA ASP A 831 35.54 -32.56 -17.12
C ASP A 831 36.76 -33.37 -16.66
N LEU A 832 37.01 -34.54 -17.25
CA LEU A 832 38.17 -35.39 -16.92
C LEU A 832 39.50 -34.73 -17.29
N ARG A 833 39.57 -34.08 -18.45
CA ARG A 833 40.81 -33.45 -18.94
C ARG A 833 40.99 -32.00 -18.48
N LYS A 834 39.94 -31.38 -17.93
CA LYS A 834 39.89 -29.95 -17.58
C LYS A 834 40.25 -29.01 -18.75
N GLU A 835 39.99 -29.43 -19.99
CA GLU A 835 40.37 -28.71 -21.22
C GLU A 835 39.16 -28.17 -21.99
N ARG A 836 38.54 -27.09 -21.53
CA ARG A 836 37.29 -26.58 -22.16
C ARG A 836 37.46 -26.01 -23.56
N ARG A 837 38.67 -25.57 -23.91
CA ARG A 837 39.00 -24.92 -25.18
C ARG A 837 38.74 -25.80 -26.40
N TRP A 838 39.31 -27.00 -26.41
CA TRP A 838 39.20 -27.90 -27.55
C TRP A 838 37.84 -28.57 -27.60
N HIS A 839 37.23 -28.85 -26.45
CA HIS A 839 35.90 -29.42 -26.34
C HIS A 839 34.78 -28.45 -26.74
N LEU A 840 35.05 -27.15 -26.87
CA LEU A 840 34.14 -26.19 -27.51
C LEU A 840 34.42 -26.03 -29.01
N VAL A 841 35.69 -25.83 -29.40
CA VAL A 841 36.05 -25.52 -30.80
C VAL A 841 35.87 -26.72 -31.74
N VAL A 842 36.23 -27.93 -31.30
CA VAL A 842 36.16 -29.13 -32.15
C VAL A 842 34.70 -29.45 -32.53
N PRO A 843 33.73 -29.48 -31.59
CA PRO A 843 32.32 -29.65 -31.97
C PRO A 843 31.80 -28.54 -32.89
N MET A 844 32.19 -27.28 -32.70
CA MET A 844 31.80 -26.21 -33.62
C MET A 844 32.31 -26.46 -35.04
N LEU A 845 33.57 -26.87 -35.21
CA LEU A 845 34.13 -27.22 -36.51
C LEU A 845 33.46 -28.47 -37.11
N MET A 846 33.10 -29.46 -36.30
CA MET A 846 32.28 -30.60 -36.73
C MET A 846 30.91 -30.13 -37.24
N GLY A 847 30.29 -29.15 -36.55
CA GLY A 847 29.04 -28.51 -36.96
C GLY A 847 29.11 -27.95 -38.38
N ALA A 848 30.15 -27.15 -38.66
CA ALA A 848 30.39 -26.58 -39.99
C ALA A 848 30.70 -27.64 -41.04
N LEU A 849 31.57 -28.60 -40.73
CA LEU A 849 31.95 -29.68 -41.66
C LEU A 849 30.75 -30.55 -42.04
N GLY A 850 29.90 -30.89 -41.07
CA GLY A 850 28.68 -31.65 -41.30
C GLY A 850 27.71 -30.94 -42.24
N LEU A 851 27.53 -29.62 -42.08
CA LEU A 851 26.72 -28.81 -43.01
C LEU A 851 27.30 -28.81 -44.43
N LEU A 852 28.63 -28.70 -44.57
CA LEU A 852 29.29 -28.76 -45.89
C LEU A 852 29.12 -30.12 -46.57
N ILE A 853 29.23 -31.22 -45.81
CA ILE A 853 29.00 -32.59 -46.32
C ILE A 853 27.53 -32.73 -46.76
N ALA A 854 26.59 -32.25 -45.95
CA ALA A 854 25.17 -32.33 -46.26
C ALA A 854 24.81 -31.64 -47.59
N VAL A 855 25.41 -30.48 -47.87
CA VAL A 855 25.17 -29.70 -49.10
C VAL A 855 25.84 -30.34 -50.32
N ASN A 856 27.13 -30.66 -50.22
CA ASN A 856 27.89 -31.13 -51.39
C ASN A 856 27.49 -32.54 -51.86
N PHE A 857 26.89 -33.33 -50.98
CA PHE A 857 26.47 -34.70 -51.27
C PHE A 857 24.94 -34.87 -51.21
N ALA A 858 24.17 -33.80 -51.43
CA ALA A 858 22.71 -33.83 -51.43
C ALA A 858 22.10 -34.82 -52.45
N ALA A 859 22.84 -35.19 -53.50
CA ALA A 859 22.43 -36.21 -54.47
C ALA A 859 22.47 -37.66 -53.92
N ASN A 860 23.15 -37.89 -52.78
CA ASN A 860 23.21 -39.19 -52.11
C ASN A 860 22.59 -39.06 -50.70
N PRO A 861 21.34 -39.53 -50.51
CA PRO A 861 20.63 -39.36 -49.24
C PRO A 861 21.37 -39.91 -48.02
N ALA A 862 22.12 -41.00 -48.16
CA ALA A 862 22.85 -41.59 -47.03
C ALA A 862 24.01 -40.69 -46.57
N ILE A 863 24.75 -40.11 -47.51
CA ILE A 863 25.88 -39.22 -47.21
C ILE A 863 25.36 -37.87 -46.68
N ALA A 864 24.25 -37.38 -47.22
CA ALA A 864 23.61 -36.16 -46.74
C ALA A 864 23.10 -36.28 -45.29
N ILE A 865 22.45 -37.40 -44.94
CA ILE A 865 22.00 -37.69 -43.57
C ILE A 865 23.19 -37.85 -42.61
N LEU A 866 24.29 -38.48 -43.07
CA LEU A 866 25.53 -38.55 -42.29
C LEU A 866 26.10 -37.14 -42.01
N GLY A 867 26.14 -36.28 -43.02
CA GLY A 867 26.55 -34.87 -42.87
C GLY A 867 25.68 -34.12 -41.87
N LEU A 868 24.36 -34.24 -41.97
CA LEU A 868 23.40 -33.64 -41.04
C LEU A 868 23.55 -34.18 -39.60
N THR A 869 23.88 -35.46 -39.45
CA THR A 869 24.16 -36.08 -38.16
C THR A 869 25.39 -35.46 -37.51
N ILE A 870 26.50 -35.35 -38.25
CA ILE A 870 27.75 -34.73 -37.78
C ILE A 870 27.50 -33.24 -37.43
N ALA A 871 26.72 -32.53 -38.25
CA ALA A 871 26.36 -31.14 -38.02
C ALA A 871 25.59 -30.98 -36.69
N THR A 872 24.62 -31.87 -36.45
CA THR A 872 23.75 -31.85 -35.26
C THR A 872 24.52 -32.20 -34.00
N MET A 873 25.41 -33.20 -34.05
CA MET A 873 26.34 -33.53 -32.98
C MET A 873 27.21 -32.33 -32.60
N GLY A 874 27.78 -31.65 -33.59
CA GLY A 874 28.64 -30.48 -33.37
C GLY A 874 27.92 -29.28 -32.77
N ALA A 875 26.79 -28.89 -33.37
CA ALA A 875 26.04 -27.69 -32.97
C ALA A 875 25.43 -27.83 -31.57
N LEU A 876 24.79 -28.96 -31.26
CA LEU A 876 24.14 -29.16 -29.95
C LEU A 876 25.15 -29.33 -28.82
N THR A 877 26.30 -29.97 -29.09
CA THR A 877 27.36 -30.14 -28.08
C THR A 877 28.07 -28.83 -27.74
N GLY A 878 28.09 -27.86 -28.67
CA GLY A 878 28.66 -26.53 -28.42
C GLY A 878 27.94 -25.74 -27.32
N LEU A 879 26.63 -25.95 -27.13
CA LEU A 879 25.81 -25.24 -26.12
C LEU A 879 26.28 -25.48 -24.67
N PRO A 880 26.34 -26.74 -24.16
CA PRO A 880 26.77 -26.99 -22.79
C PRO A 880 28.26 -26.76 -22.58
N MET A 881 29.09 -26.86 -23.63
CA MET A 881 30.53 -26.59 -23.53
C MET A 881 30.85 -25.09 -23.49
N PHE A 882 29.93 -24.23 -23.92
CA PHE A 882 30.11 -22.79 -23.96
C PHE A 882 29.93 -22.13 -22.59
N TRP A 883 28.80 -22.36 -21.92
CA TRP A 883 28.44 -21.65 -20.67
C TRP A 883 29.47 -21.71 -19.54
N PRO A 884 30.21 -22.81 -19.35
CA PRO A 884 31.25 -22.86 -18.33
C PRO A 884 32.48 -21.96 -18.64
N VAL A 885 32.58 -21.34 -19.83
CA VAL A 885 33.69 -20.47 -20.23
C VAL A 885 33.47 -19.01 -19.79
N PRO A 886 32.33 -18.34 -20.09
CA PRO A 886 32.05 -17.01 -19.56
C PRO A 886 31.94 -16.96 -18.03
N THR A 887 31.35 -17.99 -17.40
CA THR A 887 31.17 -18.01 -15.94
C THR A 887 32.49 -18.12 -15.17
N ALA A 888 33.55 -18.62 -15.81
CA ALA A 888 34.89 -18.67 -15.23
C ALA A 888 35.67 -17.35 -15.36
N LEU A 889 35.19 -16.39 -16.17
CA LEU A 889 35.88 -15.13 -16.49
C LEU A 889 35.16 -13.89 -15.96
N LEU A 890 33.88 -14.01 -15.58
CA LEU A 890 33.08 -12.92 -15.05
C LEU A 890 33.17 -12.91 -13.52
N SER A 891 33.44 -11.74 -12.94
CA SER A 891 33.30 -11.53 -11.50
C SER A 891 31.84 -11.67 -11.07
N ALA A 892 31.59 -11.98 -9.79
CA ALA A 892 30.23 -12.15 -9.24
C ALA A 892 29.32 -10.93 -9.51
N GLY A 893 29.87 -9.71 -9.52
CA GLY A 893 29.13 -8.47 -9.83
C GLY A 893 28.78 -8.28 -11.31
N ALA A 894 29.64 -8.74 -12.24
CA ALA A 894 29.40 -8.61 -13.68
C ALA A 894 28.65 -9.81 -14.29
N ALA A 895 28.54 -10.92 -13.55
CA ALA A 895 28.01 -12.19 -14.04
C ALA A 895 26.54 -12.08 -14.47
N ALA A 896 25.65 -11.52 -13.64
CA ALA A 896 24.22 -11.49 -13.95
C ALA A 896 23.92 -10.66 -15.22
N GLY A 897 24.45 -9.43 -15.30
CA GLY A 897 24.26 -8.57 -16.48
C GLY A 897 24.97 -9.09 -17.73
N GLY A 898 26.18 -9.64 -17.58
CA GLY A 898 26.95 -10.20 -18.69
C GLY A 898 26.32 -11.46 -19.30
N LEU A 899 25.86 -12.39 -18.45
CA LEU A 899 25.18 -13.62 -18.90
C LEU A 899 23.84 -13.30 -19.57
N ALA A 900 23.09 -12.33 -19.04
CA ALA A 900 21.85 -11.85 -19.65
C ALA A 900 22.08 -11.25 -21.05
N LEU A 901 23.13 -10.45 -21.23
CA LEU A 901 23.49 -9.86 -22.52
C LEU A 901 23.94 -10.92 -23.53
N ILE A 902 24.78 -11.86 -23.11
CA ILE A 902 25.25 -13.00 -23.94
C ILE A 902 24.04 -13.83 -24.41
N ASN A 903 23.13 -14.18 -23.50
CA ASN A 903 21.93 -14.95 -23.86
C ASN A 903 21.04 -14.17 -24.83
N SER A 904 20.81 -12.88 -24.56
CA SER A 904 19.99 -12.02 -25.43
C SER A 904 20.55 -11.97 -26.86
N MET A 905 21.87 -11.79 -27.01
CA MET A 905 22.53 -11.82 -28.31
C MET A 905 22.40 -13.17 -29.01
N GLY A 906 22.60 -14.28 -28.28
CA GLY A 906 22.45 -15.63 -28.83
C GLY A 906 21.05 -15.90 -29.36
N GLN A 907 20.01 -15.48 -28.63
CA GLN A 907 18.62 -15.71 -29.04
C GLN A 907 18.23 -14.92 -30.30
N MET A 908 18.89 -13.80 -30.60
CA MET A 908 18.69 -13.11 -31.89
C MET A 908 19.02 -14.00 -33.09
N ALA A 909 19.90 -15.00 -32.94
CA ALA A 909 20.19 -15.97 -33.99
C ALA A 909 18.94 -16.77 -34.38
N GLY A 910 18.00 -17.01 -33.45
CA GLY A 910 16.75 -17.72 -33.74
C GLY A 910 15.82 -16.99 -34.68
N PHE A 911 15.93 -15.66 -34.75
CA PHE A 911 15.22 -14.84 -35.73
C PHE A 911 16.03 -14.65 -37.01
N LEU A 912 17.30 -14.25 -36.87
CA LEU A 912 18.16 -13.87 -38.00
C LEU A 912 18.56 -15.06 -38.87
N SER A 913 18.85 -16.23 -38.29
CA SER A 913 19.30 -17.41 -39.05
C SER A 913 18.19 -17.93 -39.99
N PRO A 914 16.95 -18.21 -39.54
CA PRO A 914 15.89 -18.65 -40.45
C PRO A 914 15.49 -17.59 -41.48
N TYR A 915 15.45 -16.30 -41.10
CA TYR A 915 15.15 -15.21 -42.02
C TYR A 915 16.20 -15.11 -43.14
N LEU A 916 17.49 -15.18 -42.79
CA LEU A 916 18.57 -15.12 -43.75
C LEU A 916 18.57 -16.34 -44.68
N VAL A 917 18.29 -17.54 -44.16
CA VAL A 917 18.13 -18.75 -45.00
C VAL A 917 16.95 -18.60 -45.96
N GLY A 918 15.82 -18.08 -45.49
CA GLY A 918 14.64 -17.80 -46.32
C GLY A 918 14.94 -16.79 -47.43
N TRP A 919 15.55 -15.66 -47.09
CA TRP A 919 15.92 -14.61 -48.04
C TRP A 919 16.90 -15.09 -49.13
N VAL A 920 17.92 -15.87 -48.74
CA VAL A 920 18.86 -16.48 -49.70
C VAL A 920 18.14 -17.47 -50.61
N LYS A 921 17.25 -18.30 -50.06
CA LYS A 921 16.45 -19.25 -50.85
C LYS A 921 15.54 -18.53 -51.83
N ASP A 922 14.85 -17.47 -51.41
CA ASP A 922 13.94 -16.69 -52.27
C ASP A 922 14.70 -15.96 -53.39
N SER A 923 15.93 -15.51 -53.11
CA SER A 923 16.75 -14.75 -54.07
C SER A 923 17.53 -15.64 -55.05
N THR A 924 17.97 -16.83 -54.61
CA THR A 924 18.85 -17.72 -55.41
C THR A 924 18.17 -18.98 -55.92
N GLY A 925 16.98 -19.31 -55.43
CA GLY A 925 16.25 -20.54 -55.76
C GLY A 925 16.83 -21.81 -55.14
N SER A 926 17.97 -21.74 -54.42
CA SER A 926 18.61 -22.89 -53.77
C SER A 926 18.86 -22.62 -52.27
N THR A 927 18.73 -23.68 -51.47
CA THR A 927 19.10 -23.66 -50.04
C THR A 927 20.60 -23.86 -49.79
N ASP A 928 21.36 -24.20 -50.82
CA ASP A 928 22.78 -24.57 -50.69
C ASP A 928 23.63 -23.36 -50.28
N ALA A 929 23.38 -22.20 -50.90
CA ALA A 929 24.06 -20.95 -50.58
C ALA A 929 23.85 -20.54 -49.11
N ALA A 930 22.68 -20.83 -48.55
CA ALA A 930 22.36 -20.53 -47.15
C ALA A 930 23.14 -21.43 -46.18
N LEU A 931 23.28 -22.72 -46.52
CA LEU A 931 24.02 -23.69 -45.71
C LEU A 931 25.55 -23.44 -45.74
N TYR A 932 26.10 -23.00 -46.88
CA TYR A 932 27.49 -22.53 -46.95
C TYR A 932 27.75 -21.30 -46.07
N LEU A 933 26.83 -20.34 -46.08
CA LEU A 933 26.93 -19.14 -45.26
C LEU A 933 26.87 -19.46 -43.76
N LEU A 934 25.95 -20.35 -43.36
CA LEU A 934 25.85 -20.81 -41.97
C LEU A 934 27.10 -21.58 -41.51
N ALA A 935 27.66 -22.44 -42.36
CA ALA A 935 28.94 -23.09 -42.08
C ALA A 935 30.06 -22.05 -41.86
N GLY A 936 30.08 -20.99 -42.68
CA GLY A 936 30.99 -19.85 -42.51
C GLY A 936 30.81 -19.13 -41.16
N VAL A 937 29.57 -18.86 -40.74
CA VAL A 937 29.26 -18.24 -39.44
C VAL A 937 29.76 -19.10 -38.27
N ILE A 938 29.57 -20.42 -38.34
CA ILE A 938 30.06 -21.35 -37.31
C ILE A 938 31.59 -21.38 -37.26
N VAL A 939 32.26 -21.38 -38.43
CA VAL A 939 33.73 -21.31 -38.51
C VAL A 939 34.25 -19.99 -37.91
N CYS A 940 33.64 -18.85 -38.22
CA CYS A 940 33.99 -17.57 -37.61
C CYS A 940 33.85 -17.62 -36.07
N GLY A 941 32.76 -18.18 -35.56
CA GLY A 941 32.55 -18.39 -34.12
C GLY A 941 33.62 -19.29 -33.51
N SER A 942 34.02 -20.36 -34.20
CA SER A 942 35.06 -21.29 -33.72
C SER A 942 36.44 -20.64 -33.63
N LEU A 943 36.79 -19.77 -34.59
CA LEU A 943 38.04 -19.01 -34.60
C LEU A 943 38.06 -17.96 -33.48
N LEU A 944 36.91 -17.31 -33.23
CA LEU A 944 36.76 -16.36 -32.14
C LEU A 944 36.86 -17.08 -30.78
N ALA A 945 36.19 -18.22 -30.62
CA ALA A 945 36.30 -19.07 -29.43
C ALA A 945 37.74 -19.54 -29.21
N LEU A 946 38.46 -19.93 -30.26
CA LEU A 946 39.86 -20.34 -30.20
C LEU A 946 40.79 -19.21 -29.74
N ARG A 947 40.48 -17.95 -30.09
CA ARG A 947 41.22 -16.75 -29.70
C ARG A 947 40.93 -16.35 -28.25
N MET A 948 39.65 -16.35 -27.84
CA MET A 948 39.24 -15.98 -26.48
C MET A 948 39.67 -17.01 -25.42
N THR A 949 39.78 -18.28 -25.80
CA THR A 949 40.18 -19.34 -24.87
C THR A 949 41.69 -19.46 -24.70
N ARG A 950 42.51 -18.72 -25.48
CA ARG A 950 43.97 -18.64 -25.26
C ARG A 950 44.34 -17.84 -24.02
N THR A 951 43.54 -16.84 -23.65
CA THR A 951 43.77 -15.97 -22.49
C THR A 951 43.40 -16.61 -21.16
N LEU A 952 42.91 -17.87 -21.16
CA LEU A 952 42.53 -18.65 -19.98
C LEU A 952 43.66 -19.51 -19.38
N ARG A 953 44.88 -19.44 -19.92
CA ARG A 953 46.09 -19.93 -19.25
C ARG A 953 46.83 -18.73 -18.64
N ALA A 954 46.36 -18.28 -17.49
CA ALA A 954 47.08 -17.45 -16.53
C ALA A 954 46.69 -17.94 -15.14
#